data_AF-A0A2N6VNX0-F1
#
_entry.id   AF-A0A2N6VNX0-F1
#
_cell.length_a   1.000
_cell.length_b   1.000
_cell.length_c   1.000
_cell.angle_alpha   90.00
_cell.angle_beta   90.00
_cell.angle_gamma   90.00
#
_symmetry.space_group_name_H-M   'P 1'
#
loop_
_entity.id
_entity.type
_entity.pdbx_description
1 polymer ?
#
loop_
_entity_poly.entity_id
_entity_poly.type
_entity_poly.pdbx_seq_one_letter_code
_entity_poly.pdbx_strand_id
1 'polypeptide(L)'
;MHALPFRLSKQQHVVIRLLAVFAVLAALIASGLAVIPGPTPAQAQTQAIPVSPAKQDFSNTTTQNTYTFTVDADATMNSLDFSVEGNYFLLEYDLMVNGRSLKKETLSSSQKLPYSKTITGLNSTLKKGDKINLYLRFNYPRVKGSVSVTPKGSMDNSTPTPTPTPTQPTPTPTPTSTPDPSDKTVTPAAPTAVDPATAPQCVEKGYINIPDTKGVDYYIAGQKKSAGQHFFEGTKPATVKVTAKAQSGYQIASGAKTEWSFDMSGQVKTCSDDQPPLPGDTNRKFTATGHGFTLNGDPVTPDKPNAFTAKVGEDAQLNYITVQIKTDATFLDPQHYQLTVDKIEDGVTLQKRNVKIGNGYITMDVVPMKNGKQVDSAFLPKDAVFTFTNNLAQNKSLVVELDAYGTKSADPTDPPIISPPDGADWVHGRVANPQIRMSCGLRIAVVADLSTSLSYANNANGFDESKKATNAFIDALAGTPAELGIYNFASSAPANVPGSTHGNNPPYISMLTQDGVTQAKRVVSNWNYNANNSATNWQAGLQQVKAGNYDVVYFITDGMPTTSSTIKSKGIGGEFVQASALNDAIDAANELKKAGTRVVPLMVDLTLGGRTSQRPVVTNDLVLKDAKRIAWTADPGQAPGIYYRIRSDHPKATHANYINTDTLVNLKMAYDAAGSQTLQVFERMPNGRQETITLNQSRWTYGTRDVKQMGEDISGTGDTIRIDGYGKLAAQMKSIAQDLTKKCNGEVIVKKRIVDENGKVLSDGEPGWEFTLSANGQKVIDPGNGSLVTQWRKVTSARNEDRGTARWGIQSEEEQKLTLVENQQQGYSLYQRDGKNAVCHETREGNTAQIPVENVGEFGFTVNMSEKDKKLSRVSCVVDNYKTPEAKGKLTFKKAQYVDGKITEMPGLGGAIFEIYPAKDGKPDYSAGKPLYTIKPGQESIEVKTTGTFFLVETKAPNGLNLLPHPVKFEIAMDQTTKKYTISAGTSNGLITAGGTGEAMVLTVADTVSGELPKTGGNGVWVWALGGLVMAGGGALWMRRRKS
;
A
#
# COMPACT_ATOMS: atom_id res chain seq x y z
N MET A 1 -65.54 -42.58 24.59
CA MET A 1 -64.78 -41.40 24.07
C MET A 1 -63.54 -41.95 23.38
N HIS A 2 -63.46 -41.90 22.05
CA HIS A 2 -63.01 -40.75 21.23
C HIS A 2 -61.48 -40.57 21.24
N ALA A 3 -60.76 -40.37 20.12
CA ALA A 3 -60.90 -40.91 18.76
C ALA A 3 -59.65 -40.53 17.93
N LEU A 4 -58.96 -41.54 17.39
CA LEU A 4 -58.55 -41.72 15.97
C LEU A 4 -58.64 -40.54 14.96
N PRO A 5 -57.88 -40.55 13.81
CA PRO A 5 -56.51 -41.07 13.61
C PRO A 5 -55.72 -40.48 12.37
N PHE A 6 -54.62 -41.18 11.97
CA PHE A 6 -54.02 -41.29 10.61
C PHE A 6 -53.35 -40.03 9.99
N ARG A 7 -52.62 -40.09 8.85
CA ARG A 7 -51.43 -40.89 8.39
C ARG A 7 -51.12 -40.53 6.92
N LEU A 8 -49.91 -40.87 6.45
CA LEU A 8 -49.56 -41.15 5.04
C LEU A 8 -49.36 -39.98 4.06
N SER A 9 -48.94 -40.36 2.84
CA SER A 9 -48.09 -39.61 1.91
C SER A 9 -48.38 -39.98 0.44
N LYS A 10 -47.51 -39.50 -0.48
CA LYS A 10 -47.47 -39.63 -1.96
C LYS A 10 -48.10 -38.43 -2.69
N GLN A 11 -47.49 -37.88 -3.76
CA GLN A 11 -47.04 -38.47 -5.05
C GLN A 11 -48.21 -38.98 -5.92
N GLN A 12 -48.16 -38.60 -7.20
CA GLN A 12 -49.02 -39.04 -8.32
C GLN A 12 -50.49 -38.57 -8.32
N HIS A 13 -50.76 -37.49 -9.06
CA HIS A 13 -51.86 -37.39 -10.04
C HIS A 13 -51.29 -36.65 -11.28
N VAL A 14 -51.19 -37.33 -12.43
CA VAL A 14 -52.09 -37.23 -13.61
C VAL A 14 -51.96 -35.87 -14.34
N VAL A 15 -51.34 -35.68 -15.53
CA VAL A 15 -51.27 -36.41 -16.83
C VAL A 15 -52.35 -35.94 -17.85
N ILE A 16 -51.98 -35.88 -19.15
CA ILE A 16 -52.83 -35.73 -20.38
C ILE A 16 -53.27 -34.28 -20.75
N ARG A 17 -52.66 -33.62 -21.78
CA ARG A 17 -53.11 -33.39 -23.21
C ARG A 17 -53.73 -31.97 -23.43
N LEU A 18 -53.76 -31.31 -24.62
CA LEU A 18 -53.23 -31.51 -26.00
C LEU A 18 -53.10 -30.13 -26.77
N LEU A 19 -52.48 -30.13 -27.98
CA LEU A 19 -52.60 -29.27 -29.21
C LEU A 19 -53.46 -27.95 -29.19
N ALA A 20 -53.24 -26.87 -29.97
CA ALA A 20 -52.79 -26.66 -31.37
C ALA A 20 -52.58 -25.11 -31.65
N VAL A 21 -52.26 -24.48 -32.82
CA VAL A 21 -51.58 -24.78 -34.12
C VAL A 21 -51.44 -23.47 -34.98
N PHE A 22 -50.24 -23.17 -35.55
CA PHE A 22 -49.93 -22.24 -36.70
C PHE A 22 -50.32 -20.72 -36.56
N ALA A 23 -49.84 -19.70 -37.31
CA ALA A 23 -48.72 -19.43 -38.27
C ALA A 23 -48.33 -17.91 -38.12
N VAL A 24 -47.30 -17.30 -38.75
CA VAL A 24 -47.09 -16.91 -40.17
C VAL A 24 -45.63 -16.40 -40.36
N LEU A 25 -45.15 -16.27 -41.60
CA LEU A 25 -43.75 -15.96 -41.98
C LEU A 25 -43.54 -14.54 -42.58
N ALA A 26 -42.26 -14.11 -42.59
CA ALA A 26 -41.61 -13.23 -43.57
C ALA A 26 -41.73 -11.68 -43.49
N ALA A 27 -40.55 -11.04 -43.44
CA ALA A 27 -40.22 -9.76 -44.10
C ALA A 27 -38.71 -9.79 -44.46
N LEU A 28 -38.26 -9.04 -45.47
CA LEU A 28 -36.95 -9.21 -46.13
C LEU A 28 -35.96 -8.06 -45.91
N ILE A 29 -34.69 -8.44 -45.73
CA ILE A 29 -33.46 -7.91 -46.35
C ILE A 29 -33.50 -6.50 -46.97
N ALA A 30 -32.59 -5.63 -46.50
CA ALA A 30 -31.90 -4.64 -47.33
C ALA A 30 -30.47 -4.36 -46.79
N SER A 31 -29.50 -4.15 -47.69
CA SER A 31 -28.15 -3.53 -47.54
C SER A 31 -27.54 -3.31 -46.13
N GLY A 32 -26.28 -3.64 -45.85
CA GLY A 32 -25.15 -3.98 -46.73
C GLY A 32 -23.95 -3.05 -46.50
N LEU A 33 -22.73 -3.52 -46.78
CA LEU A 33 -21.42 -2.85 -46.59
C LEU A 33 -20.99 -2.61 -45.12
N ALA A 34 -20.18 -3.53 -44.60
CA ALA A 34 -19.27 -3.24 -43.49
C ALA A 34 -18.09 -2.40 -44.00
N VAL A 35 -18.00 -1.15 -43.55
CA VAL A 35 -16.77 -0.34 -43.72
C VAL A 35 -15.76 -0.80 -42.66
N ILE A 36 -14.49 -0.96 -43.06
CA ILE A 36 -13.38 -1.29 -42.15
C ILE A 36 -12.64 0.00 -41.80
N PRO A 37 -12.68 0.48 -40.54
CA PRO A 37 -11.65 1.34 -39.99
C PRO A 37 -10.41 0.48 -39.69
N GLY A 38 -9.22 0.95 -40.07
CA GLY A 38 -7.97 0.24 -39.81
C GLY A 38 -7.59 0.18 -38.32
N PRO A 39 -6.57 -0.62 -37.96
CA PRO A 39 -6.14 -0.77 -36.57
C PRO A 39 -5.63 0.55 -35.99
N THR A 40 -6.23 0.99 -34.88
CA THR A 40 -5.70 2.07 -34.03
C THR A 40 -4.31 1.68 -33.52
N PRO A 41 -3.28 2.54 -33.61
CA PRO A 41 -1.91 2.16 -33.29
C PRO A 41 -1.74 1.80 -31.81
N ALA A 42 -1.12 0.65 -31.55
CA ALA A 42 -0.82 0.19 -30.20
C ALA A 42 0.26 1.07 -29.52
N GLN A 43 0.03 1.48 -28.27
CA GLN A 43 1.06 2.10 -27.46
C GLN A 43 2.08 1.05 -27.02
N ALA A 44 3.27 1.05 -27.63
CA ALA A 44 4.35 0.14 -27.28
C ALA A 44 4.89 0.41 -25.86
N GLN A 45 5.12 -0.66 -25.10
CA GLN A 45 5.78 -0.57 -23.78
C GLN A 45 7.24 -0.13 -23.95
N THR A 46 7.64 0.94 -23.27
CA THR A 46 9.02 1.44 -23.27
C THR A 46 9.90 0.64 -22.32
N GLN A 47 10.87 -0.09 -22.89
CA GLN A 47 11.88 -0.86 -22.17
C GLN A 47 13.17 -0.03 -22.00
N ALA A 48 14.08 -0.44 -21.12
CA ALA A 48 15.41 0.18 -21.02
C ALA A 48 16.34 -0.35 -22.12
N ILE A 49 17.07 0.55 -22.78
CA ILE A 49 18.05 0.22 -23.83
C ILE A 49 19.43 0.11 -23.17
N PRO A 50 20.17 -1.00 -23.32
CA PRO A 50 21.46 -1.19 -22.68
C PRO A 50 22.54 -0.27 -23.26
N VAL A 51 23.36 0.29 -22.37
CA VAL A 51 24.50 1.15 -22.70
C VAL A 51 25.73 0.84 -21.85
N SER A 52 26.90 0.87 -22.48
CA SER A 52 28.19 0.57 -21.86
C SER A 52 29.15 1.78 -21.92
N PRO A 53 29.72 2.21 -20.78
CA PRO A 53 29.32 1.90 -19.40
C PRO A 53 28.11 2.77 -18.96
N ALA A 54 27.14 2.22 -18.24
CA ALA A 54 25.92 2.94 -17.84
C ALA A 54 26.14 4.10 -16.82
N LYS A 55 27.28 4.11 -16.12
CA LYS A 55 27.74 5.18 -15.22
C LYS A 55 29.21 5.47 -15.47
N GLN A 56 29.61 6.74 -15.38
CA GLN A 56 30.99 7.22 -15.49
C GLN A 56 31.28 8.16 -14.33
N ASP A 57 32.30 7.85 -13.54
CA ASP A 57 32.80 8.74 -12.48
C ASP A 57 33.86 9.69 -13.05
N PHE A 58 33.91 10.93 -12.56
CA PHE A 58 34.83 11.95 -13.05
C PHE A 58 35.54 12.72 -11.94
N SER A 59 36.76 13.15 -12.23
CA SER A 59 37.55 14.02 -11.34
C SER A 59 38.47 14.95 -12.13
N ASN A 60 38.78 16.11 -11.55
CA ASN A 60 39.71 17.11 -12.12
C ASN A 60 39.31 17.63 -13.51
N THR A 61 38.00 17.78 -13.74
CA THR A 61 37.37 18.19 -15.01
C THR A 61 37.76 19.61 -15.48
N THR A 62 37.52 19.91 -16.75
CA THR A 62 37.37 21.30 -17.23
C THR A 62 36.00 21.87 -16.84
N THR A 63 35.74 23.15 -17.14
CA THR A 63 34.40 23.75 -17.02
C THR A 63 33.40 23.20 -18.05
N GLN A 64 33.89 22.60 -19.13
CA GLN A 64 33.11 21.93 -20.18
C GLN A 64 33.64 20.50 -20.35
N ASN A 65 32.76 19.49 -20.41
CA ASN A 65 33.14 18.08 -20.49
C ASN A 65 32.08 17.29 -21.28
N THR A 66 32.47 16.20 -21.95
CA THR A 66 31.55 15.29 -22.66
C THR A 66 31.75 13.87 -22.18
N TYR A 67 30.65 13.19 -21.86
CA TYR A 67 30.63 11.81 -21.38
C TYR A 67 29.93 10.92 -22.41
N THR A 68 30.59 9.84 -22.81
CA THR A 68 30.23 9.06 -24.01
C THR A 68 29.81 7.65 -23.63
N PHE A 69 28.53 7.34 -23.87
CA PHE A 69 27.89 6.07 -23.58
C PHE A 69 27.69 5.32 -24.90
N THR A 70 28.09 4.05 -24.98
CA THR A 70 27.93 3.23 -26.19
C THR A 70 26.63 2.45 -26.13
N VAL A 71 25.86 2.42 -27.22
CA VAL A 71 24.62 1.64 -27.32
C VAL A 71 24.94 0.17 -27.59
N ASP A 72 24.41 -0.75 -26.78
CA ASP A 72 24.79 -2.18 -26.83
C ASP A 72 23.86 -3.06 -27.69
N ALA A 73 22.73 -2.51 -28.16
CA ALA A 73 21.74 -3.19 -29.01
C ALA A 73 21.01 -2.19 -29.94
N ASP A 74 20.56 -2.66 -31.10
CA ASP A 74 19.69 -1.87 -31.99
C ASP A 74 18.34 -1.58 -31.32
N ALA A 75 17.92 -0.31 -31.33
CA ALA A 75 16.71 0.14 -30.64
C ALA A 75 16.24 1.52 -31.13
N THR A 76 14.97 1.84 -30.97
CA THR A 76 14.45 3.21 -31.13
C THR A 76 14.17 3.84 -29.77
N MET A 77 14.98 4.83 -29.40
CA MET A 77 14.97 5.55 -28.12
C MET A 77 13.89 6.63 -28.09
N ASN A 78 12.86 6.44 -27.26
CA ASN A 78 11.74 7.36 -27.10
C ASN A 78 11.98 8.37 -25.95
N SER A 79 12.79 8.00 -24.96
CA SER A 79 13.21 8.88 -23.87
C SER A 79 14.58 8.48 -23.30
N LEU A 80 15.19 9.35 -22.50
CA LEU A 80 16.44 9.08 -21.79
C LEU A 80 16.41 9.77 -20.43
N ASP A 81 16.60 9.02 -19.35
CA ASP A 81 16.95 9.61 -18.05
C ASP A 81 18.46 9.85 -18.01
N PHE A 82 18.89 10.94 -17.37
CA PHE A 82 20.25 11.08 -16.91
C PHE A 82 20.33 11.64 -15.49
N SER A 83 21.44 11.37 -14.82
CA SER A 83 21.78 11.95 -13.52
C SER A 83 23.22 12.44 -13.50
N VAL A 84 23.47 13.53 -12.80
CA VAL A 84 24.79 14.11 -12.54
C VAL A 84 24.94 14.31 -11.03
N GLU A 85 25.94 13.67 -10.44
CA GLU A 85 26.29 13.79 -9.01
C GLU A 85 27.52 14.69 -8.85
N GLY A 86 27.63 15.43 -7.76
CA GLY A 86 28.80 16.28 -7.47
C GLY A 86 28.50 17.44 -6.53
N ASN A 87 29.53 18.24 -6.22
CA ASN A 87 29.46 19.30 -5.20
C ASN A 87 29.28 20.74 -5.75
N TYR A 88 29.12 20.89 -7.07
CA TYR A 88 29.18 22.16 -7.80
C TYR A 88 27.86 22.46 -8.54
N PHE A 89 27.84 23.48 -9.42
CA PHE A 89 26.64 23.91 -10.14
C PHE A 89 26.74 23.55 -11.63
N LEU A 90 25.66 23.00 -12.18
CA LEU A 90 25.53 22.66 -13.60
C LEU A 90 24.83 23.81 -14.31
N LEU A 91 25.50 24.41 -15.29
CA LEU A 91 25.02 25.58 -16.05
C LEU A 91 24.35 25.20 -17.37
N GLU A 92 24.68 24.03 -17.93
CA GLU A 92 24.20 23.60 -19.24
C GLU A 92 24.37 22.09 -19.41
N TYR A 93 23.47 21.47 -20.15
CA TYR A 93 23.70 20.15 -20.72
C TYR A 93 23.30 20.10 -22.20
N ASP A 94 23.92 19.19 -22.95
CA ASP A 94 23.58 18.89 -24.34
C ASP A 94 23.64 17.37 -24.57
N LEU A 95 22.47 16.76 -24.80
CA LEU A 95 22.35 15.36 -25.18
C LEU A 95 22.46 15.24 -26.70
N MET A 96 23.48 14.54 -27.16
CA MET A 96 23.73 14.23 -28.57
C MET A 96 23.74 12.72 -28.83
N VAL A 97 23.39 12.31 -30.04
CA VAL A 97 23.62 10.95 -30.57
C VAL A 97 24.45 11.07 -31.84
N ASN A 98 25.58 10.35 -31.91
CA ASN A 98 26.53 10.39 -33.03
C ASN A 98 26.92 11.83 -33.45
N GLY A 99 27.03 12.75 -32.48
CA GLY A 99 27.37 14.16 -32.68
C GLY A 99 26.18 15.08 -33.04
N ARG A 100 24.99 14.55 -33.31
CA ARG A 100 23.77 15.34 -33.51
C ARG A 100 23.11 15.64 -32.16
N SER A 101 22.97 16.92 -31.80
CA SER A 101 22.17 17.31 -30.63
C SER A 101 20.70 16.92 -30.80
N LEU A 102 20.15 16.28 -29.77
CA LEU A 102 18.74 15.93 -29.65
C LEU A 102 18.04 16.81 -28.61
N LYS A 103 18.72 17.15 -27.50
CA LYS A 103 18.19 18.09 -26.50
C LYS A 103 19.30 18.81 -25.72
N LYS A 104 19.37 20.12 -25.94
CA LYS A 104 20.19 21.07 -25.19
C LYS A 104 19.33 21.87 -24.21
N GLU A 105 19.89 22.24 -23.05
CA GLU A 105 19.26 23.18 -22.11
C GLU A 105 20.29 23.93 -21.27
N THR A 106 20.12 25.24 -21.14
CA THR A 106 20.86 26.09 -20.20
C THR A 106 20.09 26.16 -18.88
N LEU A 107 20.78 25.95 -17.77
CA LEU A 107 20.22 25.89 -16.43
C LEU A 107 20.53 27.18 -15.65
N SER A 108 19.84 27.39 -14.53
CA SER A 108 20.13 28.51 -13.63
C SER A 108 21.58 28.46 -13.13
N SER A 109 22.23 29.62 -12.96
CA SER A 109 23.52 29.73 -12.27
C SER A 109 23.47 29.25 -10.81
N SER A 110 22.28 29.14 -10.22
CA SER A 110 22.02 28.56 -8.91
C SER A 110 21.70 27.05 -8.91
N GLN A 111 21.70 26.38 -10.07
CA GLN A 111 21.38 24.94 -10.17
C GLN A 111 22.53 24.08 -9.63
N LYS A 112 22.49 23.81 -8.32
CA LYS A 112 23.43 22.91 -7.65
C LYS A 112 23.17 21.45 -8.05
N LEU A 113 24.22 20.64 -8.01
CA LEU A 113 24.15 19.18 -8.07
C LEU A 113 23.73 18.59 -6.70
N PRO A 114 23.16 17.35 -6.65
CA PRO A 114 22.86 16.48 -7.79
C PRO A 114 21.73 17.01 -8.67
N TYR A 115 21.79 16.69 -9.97
CA TYR A 115 20.78 17.07 -10.96
C TYR A 115 20.41 15.84 -11.79
N SER A 116 19.12 15.53 -11.88
CA SER A 116 18.62 14.37 -12.64
C SER A 116 17.42 14.79 -13.48
N LYS A 117 17.29 14.24 -14.69
CA LYS A 117 16.22 14.61 -15.62
C LYS A 117 15.89 13.52 -16.62
N THR A 118 14.60 13.30 -16.83
CA THR A 118 14.06 12.57 -17.99
C THR A 118 13.90 13.53 -19.18
N ILE A 119 14.42 13.13 -20.33
CA ILE A 119 14.20 13.77 -21.62
C ILE A 119 13.26 12.87 -22.42
N THR A 120 12.04 13.32 -22.71
CA THR A 120 11.02 12.58 -23.46
C THR A 120 10.89 13.05 -24.90
N GLY A 121 10.30 12.22 -25.77
CA GLY A 121 9.99 12.57 -27.16
C GLY A 121 11.20 12.54 -28.09
N LEU A 122 12.22 11.73 -27.76
CA LEU A 122 13.46 11.65 -28.54
C LEU A 122 13.29 10.89 -29.87
N ASN A 123 12.42 9.88 -29.89
CA ASN A 123 12.08 8.98 -31.00
C ASN A 123 13.24 8.71 -31.99
N SER A 124 14.43 8.45 -31.46
CA SER A 124 15.68 8.38 -32.21
C SER A 124 16.12 6.94 -32.38
N THR A 125 16.19 6.47 -33.62
CA THR A 125 16.78 5.16 -33.93
C THR A 125 18.27 5.16 -33.56
N LEU A 126 18.66 4.13 -32.81
CA LEU A 126 20.01 3.83 -32.37
C LEU A 126 20.44 2.48 -32.96
N LYS A 127 21.70 2.38 -33.36
CA LYS A 127 22.37 1.15 -33.75
C LYS A 127 23.40 0.73 -32.71
N LYS A 128 23.63 -0.58 -32.59
CA LYS A 128 24.66 -1.13 -31.73
C LYS A 128 26.03 -0.55 -32.11
N GLY A 129 26.68 0.12 -31.16
CA GLY A 129 27.92 0.87 -31.34
C GLY A 129 27.76 2.39 -31.38
N ASP A 130 26.53 2.92 -31.53
CA ASP A 130 26.24 4.35 -31.50
C ASP A 130 26.69 5.02 -30.20
N LYS A 131 26.99 6.31 -30.28
CA LYS A 131 27.55 7.11 -29.18
C LYS A 131 26.53 8.13 -28.71
N ILE A 132 25.94 7.87 -27.55
CA ILE A 132 25.17 8.85 -26.79
C ILE A 132 26.17 9.70 -26.02
N ASN A 133 26.31 10.96 -26.41
CA ASN A 133 27.23 11.92 -25.81
C ASN A 133 26.41 12.91 -24.96
N LEU A 134 26.67 12.94 -23.66
CA LEU A 134 26.14 13.94 -22.75
C LEU A 134 27.23 14.96 -22.42
N TYR A 135 27.14 16.14 -23.04
CA TYR A 135 27.98 17.29 -22.71
C TYR A 135 27.41 18.03 -21.50
N LEU A 136 28.28 18.46 -20.59
CA LEU A 136 27.95 19.16 -19.34
C LEU A 136 28.87 20.37 -19.16
N ARG A 137 28.29 21.55 -18.86
CA ARG A 137 29.03 22.77 -18.48
C ARG A 137 28.83 23.08 -17.00
N PHE A 138 29.91 23.16 -16.24
CA PHE A 138 29.91 23.51 -14.82
C PHE A 138 30.35 24.97 -14.58
N ASN A 139 29.99 25.53 -13.43
CA ASN A 139 30.36 26.89 -13.06
C ASN A 139 31.83 27.05 -12.59
N TYR A 140 32.54 25.95 -12.34
CA TYR A 140 33.93 25.94 -11.87
C TYR A 140 34.68 24.71 -12.44
N PRO A 141 35.99 24.78 -12.71
CA PRO A 141 36.78 23.62 -13.11
C PRO A 141 37.12 22.71 -11.90
N ARG A 142 37.77 21.58 -12.19
CA ARG A 142 38.27 20.58 -11.24
C ARG A 142 37.19 19.90 -10.38
N VAL A 143 35.97 19.76 -10.89
CA VAL A 143 34.89 19.12 -10.12
C VAL A 143 35.15 17.61 -9.97
N LYS A 144 34.56 17.02 -8.94
CA LYS A 144 34.46 15.57 -8.73
C LYS A 144 33.00 15.20 -8.64
N GLY A 145 32.64 14.03 -9.17
CA GLY A 145 31.26 13.62 -9.29
C GLY A 145 31.10 12.39 -10.19
N SER A 146 29.88 12.16 -10.64
CA SER A 146 29.55 11.08 -11.56
C SER A 146 28.44 11.48 -12.53
N VAL A 147 28.28 10.71 -13.59
CA VAL A 147 27.16 10.84 -14.53
C VAL A 147 26.68 9.46 -14.97
N SER A 148 25.36 9.29 -15.08
CA SER A 148 24.73 8.07 -15.60
C SER A 148 23.63 8.42 -16.59
N VAL A 149 23.37 7.52 -17.55
CA VAL A 149 22.23 7.62 -18.46
C VAL A 149 21.47 6.29 -18.55
N THR A 150 20.16 6.38 -18.70
CA THR A 150 19.26 5.25 -18.91
C THR A 150 18.35 5.58 -20.10
N PRO A 151 18.75 5.23 -21.34
CA PRO A 151 17.89 5.37 -22.51
C PRO A 151 16.74 4.37 -22.44
N LYS A 152 15.57 4.74 -22.98
CA LYS A 152 14.34 3.94 -22.95
C LYS A 152 13.60 4.02 -24.28
N GLY A 153 13.05 2.90 -24.73
CA GLY A 153 12.50 2.76 -26.08
C GLY A 153 12.04 1.35 -26.42
N SER A 154 12.02 1.02 -27.71
CA SER A 154 11.78 -0.33 -28.25
C SER A 154 13.08 -0.93 -28.79
N MET A 155 13.32 -2.21 -28.55
CA MET A 155 14.50 -2.94 -29.05
C MET A 155 14.20 -3.56 -30.43
N ASP A 156 15.04 -3.31 -31.42
CA ASP A 156 14.81 -3.66 -32.83
C ASP A 156 15.51 -4.99 -33.19
N ASN A 157 14.91 -6.12 -32.77
CA ASN A 157 15.40 -7.47 -33.08
C ASN A 157 15.24 -7.82 -34.58
N SER A 158 16.21 -7.41 -35.41
CA SER A 158 16.31 -7.80 -36.82
C SER A 158 17.76 -8.13 -37.20
N THR A 159 17.95 -9.25 -37.93
CA THR A 159 19.29 -9.73 -38.35
C THR A 159 19.59 -9.25 -39.78
N PRO A 160 20.79 -8.73 -40.10
CA PRO A 160 21.06 -8.06 -41.37
C PRO A 160 21.48 -8.98 -42.52
N THR A 161 21.01 -8.67 -43.73
CA THR A 161 21.42 -9.23 -45.04
C THR A 161 21.39 -8.07 -46.07
N PRO A 162 22.30 -7.98 -47.07
CA PRO A 162 22.77 -6.67 -47.56
C PRO A 162 22.02 -6.01 -48.73
N THR A 163 22.36 -4.73 -48.93
CA THR A 163 21.85 -3.72 -49.88
C THR A 163 22.19 -4.00 -51.36
N PRO A 164 21.38 -3.46 -52.30
CA PRO A 164 21.94 -2.53 -53.30
C PRO A 164 21.13 -1.22 -53.50
N THR A 165 21.67 -0.32 -54.32
CA THR A 165 21.50 1.15 -54.36
C THR A 165 21.37 1.63 -55.83
N PRO A 166 21.11 2.91 -56.20
CA PRO A 166 20.14 3.95 -55.78
C PRO A 166 19.17 4.42 -56.92
N THR A 167 18.29 5.41 -56.66
CA THR A 167 18.04 6.52 -57.62
C THR A 167 17.54 7.82 -56.95
N GLN A 168 17.74 8.96 -57.62
CA GLN A 168 17.39 10.37 -57.24
C GLN A 168 16.06 10.82 -57.95
N PRO A 169 15.52 12.07 -57.81
CA PRO A 169 16.05 13.29 -57.16
C PRO A 169 15.08 14.08 -56.23
N THR A 170 15.59 15.20 -55.70
CA THR A 170 15.00 16.25 -54.83
C THR A 170 13.96 17.16 -55.55
N PRO A 171 13.15 17.99 -54.84
CA PRO A 171 13.63 19.35 -54.48
C PRO A 171 13.19 19.95 -53.11
N THR A 172 14.17 20.57 -52.45
CA THR A 172 14.20 21.85 -51.72
C THR A 172 12.93 22.51 -51.14
N PRO A 173 12.93 22.86 -49.84
CA PRO A 173 12.15 23.95 -49.25
C PRO A 173 12.95 25.26 -49.09
N THR A 174 12.28 26.41 -49.22
CA THR A 174 12.76 27.77 -48.88
C THR A 174 12.06 28.28 -47.58
N PRO A 175 12.47 29.40 -46.94
CA PRO A 175 12.76 29.35 -45.50
C PRO A 175 11.94 30.35 -44.63
N THR A 176 12.46 30.62 -43.41
CA THR A 176 11.95 31.58 -42.37
C THR A 176 10.80 30.98 -41.53
N SER A 177 10.71 31.17 -40.21
CA SER A 177 11.31 32.21 -39.34
C SER A 177 11.93 31.71 -38.02
N THR A 178 12.61 32.63 -37.32
CA THR A 178 13.27 32.44 -36.02
C THR A 178 12.26 32.48 -34.85
N PRO A 179 12.45 31.70 -33.75
CA PRO A 179 11.59 31.78 -32.57
C PRO A 179 11.89 32.97 -31.65
N ASP A 180 10.86 33.50 -30.98
CA ASP A 180 10.92 34.58 -29.99
C ASP A 180 10.94 34.02 -28.54
N PRO A 181 11.58 34.67 -27.54
CA PRO A 181 11.95 33.99 -26.29
C PRO A 181 11.04 34.30 -25.08
N SER A 182 9.75 33.98 -25.15
CA SER A 182 8.92 33.89 -23.92
C SER A 182 7.71 32.99 -24.05
N ASP A 183 7.61 31.96 -23.20
CA ASP A 183 6.33 31.28 -22.90
C ASP A 183 6.28 30.86 -21.42
N LYS A 184 5.56 31.65 -20.61
CA LYS A 184 4.99 31.20 -19.32
C LYS A 184 3.52 30.77 -19.50
N THR A 185 3.24 30.33 -20.72
CA THR A 185 1.93 30.35 -21.34
C THR A 185 1.41 28.91 -21.38
N VAL A 186 0.25 28.67 -20.79
CA VAL A 186 -0.32 27.33 -20.65
C VAL A 186 -1.68 27.22 -21.34
N THR A 187 -1.87 26.12 -22.05
CA THR A 187 -3.13 25.76 -22.71
C THR A 187 -3.81 24.67 -21.89
N PRO A 188 -4.95 24.94 -21.23
CA PRO A 188 -5.71 23.92 -20.51
C PRO A 188 -6.11 22.75 -21.41
N ALA A 189 -5.85 21.51 -20.97
CA ALA A 189 -6.43 20.34 -21.61
C ALA A 189 -7.96 20.29 -21.35
N ALA A 190 -8.71 19.70 -22.27
CA ALA A 190 -10.15 19.55 -22.11
C ALA A 190 -10.47 18.45 -21.07
N PRO A 191 -11.32 18.72 -20.06
CA PRO A 191 -11.95 17.67 -19.28
C PRO A 191 -12.94 16.89 -20.14
N THR A 192 -13.32 15.71 -19.67
CA THR A 192 -14.31 14.84 -20.33
C THR A 192 -15.42 14.48 -19.34
N ALA A 193 -16.61 14.20 -19.85
CA ALA A 193 -17.75 13.75 -19.04
C ALA A 193 -18.29 12.42 -19.57
N VAL A 194 -18.80 11.60 -18.67
CA VAL A 194 -19.48 10.33 -18.97
C VAL A 194 -20.85 10.39 -18.32
N ASP A 195 -21.90 10.34 -19.12
CA ASP A 195 -23.29 10.37 -18.66
C ASP A 195 -23.94 8.99 -18.82
N PRO A 196 -24.69 8.48 -17.81
CA PRO A 196 -25.32 7.17 -17.89
C PRO A 196 -26.26 7.02 -19.09
N ALA A 197 -26.93 8.08 -19.53
CA ALA A 197 -27.86 8.04 -20.65
C ALA A 197 -27.16 7.66 -21.97
N THR A 198 -25.91 8.12 -22.18
CA THR A 198 -25.18 8.03 -23.46
C THR A 198 -23.89 7.20 -23.43
N ALA A 199 -23.46 6.71 -22.26
CA ALA A 199 -22.25 5.91 -22.12
C ALA A 199 -22.34 4.56 -22.89
N PRO A 200 -21.26 4.14 -23.59
CA PRO A 200 -21.23 2.88 -24.35
C PRO A 200 -21.04 1.62 -23.48
N GLN A 201 -20.92 1.79 -22.16
CA GLN A 201 -20.95 0.73 -21.15
C GLN A 201 -21.85 1.20 -20.00
N CYS A 202 -22.47 0.29 -19.25
CA CYS A 202 -23.35 0.71 -18.16
C CYS A 202 -22.55 1.33 -17.01
N VAL A 203 -22.89 2.58 -16.67
CA VAL A 203 -22.31 3.35 -15.57
C VAL A 203 -23.47 3.88 -14.75
N GLU A 204 -23.48 3.62 -13.44
CA GLU A 204 -24.68 3.90 -12.62
C GLU A 204 -24.91 5.40 -12.37
N LYS A 205 -23.83 6.19 -12.25
CA LYS A 205 -23.86 7.64 -12.01
C LYS A 205 -22.91 8.36 -12.95
N GLY A 206 -23.32 9.52 -13.44
CA GLY A 206 -22.46 10.34 -14.29
C GLY A 206 -21.25 10.89 -13.57
N TYR A 207 -20.18 11.18 -14.30
CA TYR A 207 -18.96 11.79 -13.73
C TYR A 207 -18.22 12.65 -14.75
N ILE A 208 -17.39 13.56 -14.23
CA ILE A 208 -16.45 14.40 -14.98
C ILE A 208 -15.03 13.97 -14.64
N ASN A 209 -14.23 13.68 -15.65
CA ASN A 209 -12.82 13.37 -15.52
C ASN A 209 -11.98 14.64 -15.78
N ILE A 210 -11.30 15.12 -14.73
CA ILE A 210 -10.44 16.31 -14.74
C ILE A 210 -9.00 15.90 -15.11
N PRO A 211 -8.36 16.55 -16.10
CA PRO A 211 -7.01 16.19 -16.54
C PRO A 211 -5.93 16.85 -15.67
N ASP A 212 -4.80 16.17 -15.49
CA ASP A 212 -3.62 16.71 -14.80
C ASP A 212 -2.81 17.63 -15.74
N THR A 213 -3.24 18.89 -15.86
CA THR A 213 -2.55 19.88 -16.70
C THR A 213 -1.64 20.77 -15.87
N LYS A 214 -0.32 20.57 -16.00
CA LYS A 214 0.72 21.35 -15.32
C LYS A 214 0.51 22.87 -15.53
N GLY A 215 0.49 23.62 -14.43
CA GLY A 215 0.30 25.08 -14.45
C GLY A 215 -1.16 25.53 -14.52
N VAL A 216 -2.13 24.62 -14.47
CA VAL A 216 -3.57 24.92 -14.57
C VAL A 216 -4.35 24.28 -13.42
N ASP A 217 -5.19 25.08 -12.75
CA ASP A 217 -6.17 24.62 -11.76
C ASP A 217 -7.56 24.53 -12.38
N TYR A 218 -8.25 23.41 -12.17
CA TYR A 218 -9.62 23.18 -12.62
C TYR A 218 -10.63 23.34 -11.48
N TYR A 219 -11.78 23.90 -11.82
CA TYR A 219 -12.86 24.22 -10.89
C TYR A 219 -14.20 23.72 -11.42
N ILE A 220 -14.97 23.03 -10.58
CA ILE A 220 -16.37 22.65 -10.82
C ILE A 220 -17.23 23.43 -9.83
N ALA A 221 -18.29 24.10 -10.31
CA ALA A 221 -19.16 24.95 -9.50
C ALA A 221 -18.40 26.00 -8.63
N GLY A 222 -17.24 26.47 -9.11
CA GLY A 222 -16.38 27.42 -8.39
C GLY A 222 -15.43 26.81 -7.35
N GLN A 223 -15.56 25.53 -7.00
CA GLN A 223 -14.61 24.82 -6.13
C GLN A 223 -13.47 24.20 -6.94
N LYS A 224 -12.22 24.34 -6.48
CA LYS A 224 -11.06 23.65 -7.07
C LYS A 224 -11.22 22.13 -6.90
N LYS A 225 -10.94 21.36 -7.96
CA LYS A 225 -10.96 19.89 -7.96
C LYS A 225 -9.60 19.33 -8.40
N SER A 226 -9.25 18.16 -7.87
CA SER A 226 -8.07 17.38 -8.27
C SER A 226 -8.24 16.76 -9.66
N ALA A 227 -7.17 16.27 -10.27
CA ALA A 227 -7.26 15.39 -11.43
C ALA A 227 -7.93 14.05 -11.07
N GLY A 228 -8.59 13.42 -12.04
CA GLY A 228 -9.36 12.17 -11.88
C GLY A 228 -10.88 12.36 -12.00
N GLN A 229 -11.63 11.32 -11.65
CA GLN A 229 -13.09 11.27 -11.75
C GLN A 229 -13.77 11.99 -10.57
N HIS A 230 -14.75 12.84 -10.87
CA HIS A 230 -15.65 13.49 -9.91
C HIS A 230 -17.09 13.16 -10.30
N PHE A 231 -17.81 12.44 -9.44
CA PHE A 231 -19.18 12.04 -9.71
C PHE A 231 -20.15 13.23 -9.67
N PHE A 232 -21.18 13.18 -10.50
CA PHE A 232 -22.28 14.14 -10.53
C PHE A 232 -23.41 13.64 -9.64
N GLU A 233 -23.70 14.40 -8.58
CA GLU A 233 -24.67 14.04 -7.54
C GLU A 233 -26.10 14.53 -7.83
N GLY A 234 -26.31 15.24 -8.94
CA GLY A 234 -27.61 15.78 -9.31
C GLY A 234 -28.56 14.75 -9.92
N THR A 235 -29.77 14.63 -9.36
CA THR A 235 -30.84 13.74 -9.83
C THR A 235 -31.76 14.36 -10.89
N LYS A 236 -31.30 15.43 -11.55
CA LYS A 236 -32.02 16.17 -12.59
C LYS A 236 -31.05 16.62 -13.69
N PRO A 237 -31.52 16.83 -14.93
CA PRO A 237 -30.69 17.38 -15.99
C PRO A 237 -30.09 18.74 -15.59
N ALA A 238 -28.77 18.88 -15.73
CA ALA A 238 -28.08 20.13 -15.44
C ALA A 238 -26.76 20.26 -16.23
N THR A 239 -26.51 21.47 -16.75
CA THR A 239 -25.25 21.85 -17.37
C THR A 239 -24.17 22.05 -16.30
N VAL A 240 -23.23 21.10 -16.19
CA VAL A 240 -22.10 21.24 -15.27
C VAL A 240 -20.98 22.02 -15.96
N LYS A 241 -20.67 23.21 -15.42
CA LYS A 241 -19.60 24.06 -15.91
C LYS A 241 -18.27 23.75 -15.20
N VAL A 242 -17.26 23.39 -16.00
CA VAL A 242 -15.87 23.26 -15.58
C VAL A 242 -15.11 24.48 -16.08
N THR A 243 -14.30 25.11 -15.22
CA THR A 243 -13.47 26.27 -15.57
C THR A 243 -12.01 26.04 -15.17
N ALA A 244 -11.07 26.48 -16.01
CA ALA A 244 -9.64 26.35 -15.83
C ALA A 244 -9.00 27.73 -15.62
N LYS A 245 -8.06 27.82 -14.68
CA LYS A 245 -7.31 29.05 -14.36
C LYS A 245 -5.82 28.74 -14.30
N ALA A 246 -4.97 29.69 -14.71
CA ALA A 246 -3.53 29.53 -14.56
C ALA A 246 -3.14 29.54 -13.07
N GLN A 247 -2.23 28.65 -12.69
CA GLN A 247 -1.59 28.67 -11.38
C GLN A 247 -0.65 29.88 -11.25
N SER A 248 -0.35 30.30 -10.02
CA SER A 248 0.50 31.48 -9.77
C SER A 248 1.85 31.36 -10.48
N GLY A 249 2.19 32.38 -11.28
CA GLY A 249 3.40 32.42 -12.10
C GLY A 249 3.23 31.95 -13.55
N TYR A 250 2.05 31.42 -13.94
CA TYR A 250 1.67 31.08 -15.31
C TYR A 250 0.60 32.03 -15.86
N GLN A 251 0.42 32.05 -17.18
CA GLN A 251 -0.66 32.77 -17.88
C GLN A 251 -1.37 31.81 -18.85
N ILE A 252 -2.69 31.96 -19.04
CA ILE A 252 -3.42 31.18 -20.05
C ILE A 252 -3.03 31.68 -21.45
N ALA A 253 -2.85 30.76 -22.41
CA ALA A 253 -2.60 31.09 -23.80
C ALA A 253 -3.73 31.92 -24.42
N SER A 254 -3.37 32.94 -25.20
CA SER A 254 -4.35 33.82 -25.86
C SER A 254 -5.26 32.99 -26.79
N GLY A 255 -6.57 33.09 -26.61
CA GLY A 255 -7.56 32.31 -27.34
C GLY A 255 -7.76 30.86 -26.86
N ALA A 256 -7.03 30.37 -25.85
CA ALA A 256 -7.24 29.02 -25.33
C ALA A 256 -8.57 28.91 -24.56
N LYS A 257 -9.27 27.79 -24.76
CA LYS A 257 -10.54 27.50 -24.10
C LYS A 257 -10.32 27.18 -22.62
N THR A 258 -10.85 28.04 -21.76
CA THR A 258 -10.80 27.90 -20.29
C THR A 258 -12.08 27.35 -19.69
N GLU A 259 -13.17 27.23 -20.45
CA GLU A 259 -14.47 26.82 -19.93
C GLU A 259 -15.11 25.73 -20.79
N TRP A 260 -15.68 24.72 -20.14
CA TRP A 260 -16.45 23.65 -20.78
C TRP A 260 -17.75 23.43 -20.01
N SER A 261 -18.80 23.15 -20.77
CA SER A 261 -20.13 22.82 -20.26
C SER A 261 -20.44 21.39 -20.67
N PHE A 262 -20.91 20.58 -19.72
CA PHE A 262 -21.38 19.22 -19.96
C PHE A 262 -22.82 19.11 -19.51
N ASP A 263 -23.73 18.85 -20.43
CA ASP A 263 -25.15 18.65 -20.12
C ASP A 263 -25.34 17.23 -19.58
N MET A 264 -25.26 17.11 -18.25
CA MET A 264 -25.50 15.86 -17.54
C MET A 264 -27.01 15.62 -17.48
N SER A 265 -27.48 14.42 -17.79
CA SER A 265 -28.89 14.05 -17.78
C SER A 265 -29.47 13.94 -16.36
N GLY A 266 -28.61 13.75 -15.36
CA GLY A 266 -29.01 13.42 -13.99
C GLY A 266 -29.69 12.06 -13.85
N GLN A 267 -29.69 11.23 -14.90
CA GLN A 267 -30.15 9.85 -14.80
C GLN A 267 -29.16 9.06 -13.94
N VAL A 268 -29.69 8.36 -12.94
CA VAL A 268 -29.01 7.23 -12.30
C VAL A 268 -29.51 5.98 -13.01
N LYS A 269 -28.62 5.18 -13.60
CA LYS A 269 -29.00 3.89 -14.20
C LYS A 269 -28.71 2.78 -13.20
N THR A 270 -29.74 2.08 -12.75
CA THR A 270 -29.58 0.79 -12.08
C THR A 270 -29.12 -0.23 -13.12
N CYS A 271 -27.83 -0.61 -13.09
CA CYS A 271 -27.25 -1.53 -14.08
C CYS A 271 -27.71 -3.01 -13.91
N SER A 272 -28.84 -3.23 -13.24
CA SER A 272 -29.47 -4.53 -12.97
C SER A 272 -30.87 -4.69 -13.60
N ASP A 273 -31.43 -3.65 -14.22
CA ASP A 273 -32.88 -3.60 -14.50
C ASP A 273 -33.33 -4.36 -15.78
N ASP A 274 -32.39 -4.75 -16.65
CA ASP A 274 -32.67 -5.61 -17.83
C ASP A 274 -32.59 -7.12 -17.50
N GLN A 275 -33.01 -7.54 -16.28
CA GLN A 275 -33.04 -8.96 -15.90
C GLN A 275 -34.36 -9.34 -15.20
N PRO A 276 -35.06 -10.39 -15.67
CA PRO A 276 -36.34 -10.80 -15.10
C PRO A 276 -36.17 -11.41 -13.69
N PRO A 277 -37.18 -11.31 -12.82
CA PRO A 277 -37.15 -11.92 -11.49
C PRO A 277 -36.97 -13.44 -11.59
N LEU A 278 -36.04 -13.97 -10.79
CA LEU A 278 -35.67 -15.38 -10.83
C LEU A 278 -36.76 -16.27 -10.19
N PRO A 279 -36.94 -17.53 -10.66
CA PRO A 279 -37.87 -18.47 -10.04
C PRO A 279 -37.55 -18.78 -8.57
N GLY A 280 -38.56 -19.18 -7.80
CA GLY A 280 -38.47 -19.37 -6.34
C GLY A 280 -37.50 -20.45 -5.85
N ASP A 281 -36.98 -21.31 -6.73
CA ASP A 281 -36.00 -22.36 -6.40
C ASP A 281 -34.54 -21.87 -6.61
N THR A 282 -34.14 -20.78 -5.94
CA THR A 282 -32.74 -20.29 -5.99
C THR A 282 -32.04 -20.35 -4.63
N ASN A 283 -30.96 -21.12 -4.53
CA ASN A 283 -30.13 -21.21 -3.32
C ASN A 283 -29.12 -20.07 -3.31
N ARG A 284 -29.57 -18.87 -2.90
CA ARG A 284 -28.76 -17.66 -2.77
C ARG A 284 -28.49 -17.36 -1.30
N LYS A 285 -27.24 -17.02 -0.97
CA LYS A 285 -26.80 -16.69 0.40
C LYS A 285 -25.74 -15.61 0.36
N PHE A 286 -25.81 -14.71 1.34
CA PHE A 286 -24.77 -13.73 1.60
C PHE A 286 -24.37 -13.80 3.07
N THR A 287 -23.06 -13.71 3.33
CA THR A 287 -22.51 -13.47 4.66
C THR A 287 -21.46 -12.37 4.54
N ALA A 288 -21.41 -11.48 5.53
CA ALA A 288 -20.39 -10.46 5.65
C ALA A 288 -19.85 -10.47 7.07
N THR A 289 -18.52 -10.46 7.20
CA THR A 289 -17.82 -10.54 8.48
C THR A 289 -16.77 -9.44 8.52
N GLY A 290 -16.78 -8.67 9.62
CA GLY A 290 -15.74 -7.69 9.91
C GLY A 290 -14.74 -8.30 10.88
N HIS A 291 -13.48 -8.37 10.48
CA HIS A 291 -12.38 -8.85 11.31
C HIS A 291 -11.68 -7.65 11.91
N GLY A 292 -12.01 -7.36 13.18
CA GLY A 292 -11.49 -6.21 13.93
C GLY A 292 -12.45 -5.01 14.04
N PHE A 293 -13.59 -5.03 13.33
CA PHE A 293 -14.69 -4.07 13.42
C PHE A 293 -16.01 -4.75 13.03
N THR A 294 -17.16 -4.13 13.32
CA THR A 294 -18.49 -4.69 13.03
C THR A 294 -18.93 -4.45 11.59
N LEU A 295 -19.27 -5.51 10.86
CA LEU A 295 -19.87 -5.45 9.53
C LEU A 295 -21.12 -6.33 9.49
N ASN A 296 -22.26 -5.77 9.08
CA ASN A 296 -23.56 -6.45 9.06
C ASN A 296 -24.00 -6.68 7.62
N GLY A 297 -24.14 -7.93 7.19
CA GLY A 297 -24.72 -8.26 5.88
C GLY A 297 -26.24 -8.14 5.88
N ASP A 298 -26.80 -7.48 4.87
CA ASP A 298 -28.25 -7.42 4.67
C ASP A 298 -28.80 -8.78 4.20
N PRO A 299 -30.05 -9.14 4.54
CA PRO A 299 -30.67 -10.37 4.06
C PRO A 299 -30.88 -10.32 2.54
N VAL A 300 -30.62 -11.44 1.85
CA VAL A 300 -30.83 -11.56 0.39
C VAL A 300 -32.31 -11.36 0.05
N THR A 301 -32.63 -10.34 -0.74
CA THR A 301 -34.02 -10.01 -1.10
C THR A 301 -34.41 -10.51 -2.50
N PRO A 302 -35.68 -10.91 -2.74
CA PRO A 302 -36.11 -11.40 -4.06
C PRO A 302 -36.16 -10.34 -5.18
N ASP A 303 -36.23 -9.05 -4.83
CA ASP A 303 -36.24 -7.92 -5.78
C ASP A 303 -34.85 -7.57 -6.30
N LYS A 304 -33.79 -7.90 -5.55
CA LYS A 304 -32.38 -7.62 -5.93
C LYS A 304 -31.50 -8.86 -5.79
N PRO A 305 -31.86 -10.00 -6.40
CA PRO A 305 -31.23 -11.29 -6.10
C PRO A 305 -29.73 -11.35 -6.43
N ASN A 306 -29.25 -10.46 -7.31
CA ASN A 306 -27.87 -10.39 -7.79
C ASN A 306 -27.01 -9.28 -7.14
N ALA A 307 -27.56 -8.51 -6.20
CA ALA A 307 -26.82 -7.51 -5.43
C ALA A 307 -26.88 -7.85 -3.94
N PHE A 308 -25.74 -7.78 -3.26
CA PHE A 308 -25.65 -8.02 -1.81
C PHE A 308 -24.97 -6.84 -1.14
N THR A 309 -25.59 -6.30 -0.09
CA THR A 309 -25.09 -5.13 0.64
C THR A 309 -24.65 -5.51 2.04
N ALA A 310 -23.52 -4.97 2.49
CA ALA A 310 -23.04 -5.10 3.86
C ALA A 310 -22.69 -3.74 4.45
N LYS A 311 -23.27 -3.44 5.61
CA LYS A 311 -23.21 -2.13 6.25
C LYS A 311 -22.28 -2.13 7.45
N VAL A 312 -21.32 -1.21 7.43
CA VAL A 312 -20.31 -0.98 8.47
C VAL A 312 -20.99 -0.41 9.72
N GLY A 313 -20.87 -1.09 10.85
CA GLY A 313 -21.55 -0.73 12.11
C GLY A 313 -20.88 0.41 12.88
N GLU A 314 -19.59 0.63 12.63
CA GLU A 314 -18.72 1.57 13.36
C GLU A 314 -17.48 1.90 12.53
N ASP A 315 -16.88 3.06 12.80
CA ASP A 315 -15.72 3.58 12.09
C ASP A 315 -14.52 2.63 12.15
N ALA A 316 -13.86 2.43 11.02
CA ALA A 316 -12.85 1.39 10.82
C ALA A 316 -11.65 1.88 10.00
N GLN A 317 -10.49 1.27 10.24
CA GLN A 317 -9.32 1.31 9.37
C GLN A 317 -9.29 0.01 8.58
N LEU A 318 -9.69 0.07 7.31
CA LEU A 318 -9.74 -1.07 6.41
C LEU A 318 -8.35 -1.39 5.87
N ASN A 319 -7.83 -2.59 6.14
CA ASN A 319 -6.57 -3.06 5.58
C ASN A 319 -6.77 -3.75 4.22
N TYR A 320 -7.72 -4.69 4.13
CA TYR A 320 -8.08 -5.41 2.89
C TYR A 320 -9.44 -6.13 3.05
N ILE A 321 -9.96 -6.67 1.95
CA ILE A 321 -11.17 -7.49 1.91
C ILE A 321 -10.86 -8.77 1.12
N THR A 322 -11.38 -9.90 1.56
CA THR A 322 -11.44 -11.14 0.77
C THR A 322 -12.90 -11.47 0.50
N VAL A 323 -13.25 -11.75 -0.76
CA VAL A 323 -14.62 -12.14 -1.17
C VAL A 323 -14.58 -13.54 -1.77
N GLN A 324 -15.19 -14.51 -1.12
CA GLN A 324 -15.35 -15.88 -1.62
C GLN A 324 -16.74 -16.06 -2.23
N ILE A 325 -16.80 -16.62 -3.43
CA ILE A 325 -17.99 -16.69 -4.29
C ILE A 325 -18.15 -18.13 -4.76
N LYS A 326 -19.19 -18.82 -4.29
CA LYS A 326 -19.63 -20.11 -4.84
C LYS A 326 -20.71 -19.88 -5.88
N THR A 327 -20.61 -20.54 -7.03
CA THR A 327 -21.64 -20.48 -8.06
C THR A 327 -21.76 -21.77 -8.87
N ASP A 328 -22.99 -22.06 -9.33
CA ASP A 328 -23.27 -23.11 -10.30
C ASP A 328 -22.99 -22.71 -11.77
N ALA A 329 -22.59 -21.46 -12.02
CA ALA A 329 -22.22 -20.98 -13.34
C ALA A 329 -21.10 -21.83 -13.99
N THR A 330 -21.26 -22.09 -15.28
CA THR A 330 -20.31 -22.85 -16.12
C THR A 330 -19.07 -22.05 -16.49
N PHE A 331 -19.08 -20.73 -16.32
CA PHE A 331 -17.97 -19.83 -16.61
C PHE A 331 -17.72 -18.91 -15.42
N LEU A 332 -16.54 -19.02 -14.81
CA LEU A 332 -16.15 -18.32 -13.58
C LEU A 332 -15.37 -17.04 -13.90
N ASP A 333 -15.88 -16.19 -14.80
CA ASP A 333 -15.17 -14.95 -15.17
C ASP A 333 -15.17 -13.95 -14.01
N PRO A 334 -14.00 -13.50 -13.54
CA PRO A 334 -13.92 -12.48 -12.50
C PRO A 334 -14.58 -11.15 -12.87
N GLN A 335 -14.70 -10.80 -14.16
CA GLN A 335 -15.17 -9.48 -14.61
C GLN A 335 -16.66 -9.23 -14.32
N HIS A 336 -17.46 -10.30 -14.21
CA HIS A 336 -18.89 -10.19 -13.90
C HIS A 336 -19.21 -10.02 -12.41
N TYR A 337 -18.20 -10.07 -11.53
CA TYR A 337 -18.37 -9.88 -10.09
C TYR A 337 -17.60 -8.66 -9.61
N GLN A 338 -18.31 -7.67 -9.07
CA GLN A 338 -17.73 -6.42 -8.59
C GLN A 338 -17.98 -6.25 -7.10
N LEU A 339 -17.07 -5.55 -6.43
CA LEU A 339 -17.24 -5.05 -5.07
C LEU A 339 -16.96 -3.55 -5.09
N THR A 340 -17.93 -2.76 -4.65
CA THR A 340 -17.80 -1.31 -4.45
C THR A 340 -18.06 -0.97 -2.99
N VAL A 341 -17.72 0.26 -2.59
CA VAL A 341 -18.11 0.86 -1.31
C VAL A 341 -18.59 2.28 -1.58
N ASP A 342 -19.65 2.73 -0.91
CA ASP A 342 -20.22 4.07 -1.12
C ASP A 342 -19.39 5.19 -0.47
N LYS A 343 -18.67 4.88 0.61
CA LYS A 343 -17.86 5.81 1.40
C LYS A 343 -16.54 5.15 1.81
N ILE A 344 -15.44 5.85 1.57
CA ILE A 344 -14.09 5.52 2.03
C ILE A 344 -13.27 6.82 2.06
N GLU A 345 -12.10 6.80 2.69
CA GLU A 345 -11.17 7.93 2.80
C GLU A 345 -10.94 8.69 1.47
N ASP A 346 -10.94 10.03 1.53
CA ASP A 346 -10.76 10.91 0.37
C ASP A 346 -9.53 10.54 -0.47
N GLY A 347 -9.76 10.25 -1.76
CA GLY A 347 -8.73 9.86 -2.73
C GLY A 347 -8.31 8.39 -2.68
N VAL A 348 -8.96 7.56 -1.85
CA VAL A 348 -8.80 6.10 -1.84
C VAL A 348 -9.84 5.44 -2.74
N THR A 349 -9.42 4.42 -3.50
CA THR A 349 -10.32 3.49 -4.19
C THR A 349 -10.03 2.05 -3.78
N LEU A 350 -11.00 1.17 -3.94
CA LEU A 350 -10.81 -0.27 -3.75
C LEU A 350 -10.34 -0.92 -5.06
N GLN A 351 -9.18 -1.58 -5.03
CA GLN A 351 -8.64 -2.31 -6.18
C GLN A 351 -8.59 -3.81 -5.89
N LYS A 352 -9.26 -4.57 -6.76
CA LYS A 352 -9.17 -6.03 -6.88
C LYS A 352 -7.76 -6.42 -7.34
N ARG A 353 -7.05 -7.19 -6.52
CA ARG A 353 -5.64 -7.58 -6.73
C ARG A 353 -5.49 -9.02 -7.19
N ASN A 354 -5.94 -9.96 -6.36
CA ASN A 354 -5.83 -11.39 -6.65
C ASN A 354 -7.21 -11.93 -6.99
N VAL A 355 -7.29 -12.85 -7.96
CA VAL A 355 -8.48 -13.69 -8.14
C VAL A 355 -8.05 -15.15 -8.27
N LYS A 356 -8.37 -15.94 -7.25
CA LYS A 356 -8.16 -17.39 -7.22
C LYS A 356 -9.43 -18.06 -7.73
N ILE A 357 -9.30 -19.02 -8.65
CA ILE A 357 -10.43 -19.80 -9.18
C ILE A 357 -10.10 -21.27 -8.96
N GLY A 358 -10.88 -21.96 -8.12
CA GLY A 358 -10.58 -23.35 -7.72
C GLY A 358 -11.62 -23.94 -6.78
N ASN A 359 -11.67 -25.28 -6.71
CA ASN A 359 -12.53 -26.05 -5.79
C ASN A 359 -14.04 -25.68 -5.82
N GLY A 360 -14.53 -25.11 -6.92
CA GLY A 360 -15.92 -24.66 -7.07
C GLY A 360 -16.21 -23.24 -6.56
N TYR A 361 -15.17 -22.48 -6.21
CA TYR A 361 -15.26 -21.10 -5.73
C TYR A 361 -14.38 -20.14 -6.56
N ILE A 362 -14.71 -18.85 -6.50
CA ILE A 362 -13.82 -17.74 -6.85
C ILE A 362 -13.48 -17.01 -5.55
N THR A 363 -12.22 -16.68 -5.30
CA THR A 363 -11.80 -15.85 -4.15
C THR A 363 -11.12 -14.59 -4.66
N MET A 364 -11.61 -13.41 -4.26
CA MET A 364 -11.13 -12.10 -4.72
C MET A 364 -10.53 -11.32 -3.56
N ASP A 365 -9.23 -11.01 -3.60
CA ASP A 365 -8.61 -10.08 -2.66
C ASP A 365 -8.72 -8.65 -3.20
N VAL A 366 -9.18 -7.72 -2.36
CA VAL A 366 -9.42 -6.31 -2.68
C VAL A 366 -8.72 -5.43 -1.64
N VAL A 367 -7.96 -4.42 -2.08
CA VAL A 367 -7.13 -3.56 -1.21
C VAL A 367 -7.40 -2.08 -1.43
N PRO A 368 -7.21 -1.21 -0.43
CA PRO A 368 -7.28 0.23 -0.60
C PRO A 368 -6.06 0.78 -1.38
N MET A 369 -6.33 1.71 -2.30
CA MET A 369 -5.35 2.34 -3.17
C MET A 369 -5.50 3.87 -3.13
N LYS A 370 -4.45 4.60 -2.76
CA LYS A 370 -4.40 6.07 -2.77
C LYS A 370 -3.41 6.56 -3.83
N ASN A 371 -3.83 7.47 -4.71
CA ASN A 371 -2.98 8.02 -5.78
C ASN A 371 -2.27 6.93 -6.63
N GLY A 372 -2.96 5.82 -6.93
CA GLY A 372 -2.41 4.70 -7.69
C GLY A 372 -1.42 3.80 -6.95
N LYS A 373 -1.17 4.02 -5.64
CA LYS A 373 -0.35 3.17 -4.77
C LYS A 373 -1.21 2.51 -3.70
N GLN A 374 -0.82 1.32 -3.24
CA GLN A 374 -1.48 0.68 -2.10
C GLN A 374 -1.16 1.44 -0.81
N VAL A 375 -2.11 1.48 0.11
CA VAL A 375 -1.93 2.00 1.47
C VAL A 375 -2.08 0.87 2.49
N ASP A 376 -1.39 0.99 3.63
CA ASP A 376 -1.34 -0.05 4.66
C ASP A 376 -2.72 -0.22 5.36
N SER A 377 -3.47 0.87 5.48
CA SER A 377 -4.92 0.90 5.73
C SER A 377 -5.54 2.12 5.03
N ALA A 378 -6.87 2.17 4.95
CA ALA A 378 -7.63 3.38 4.65
C ALA A 378 -8.80 3.54 5.60
N PHE A 379 -9.18 4.78 5.89
CA PHE A 379 -10.35 5.04 6.70
C PHE A 379 -11.67 4.62 5.99
N LEU A 380 -12.55 3.97 6.75
CA LEU A 380 -13.85 3.45 6.34
C LEU A 380 -14.89 3.89 7.38
N PRO A 381 -15.80 4.83 7.06
CA PRO A 381 -16.73 5.37 8.04
C PRO A 381 -17.84 4.41 8.43
N LYS A 382 -18.39 4.65 9.63
CA LYS A 382 -19.67 4.11 10.05
C LYS A 382 -20.75 4.40 9.01
N ASP A 383 -21.67 3.46 8.86
CA ASP A 383 -22.75 3.50 7.87
C ASP A 383 -22.26 3.53 6.41
N ALA A 384 -20.98 3.22 6.13
CA ALA A 384 -20.54 2.83 4.80
C ALA A 384 -21.17 1.48 4.39
N VAL A 385 -21.46 1.34 3.11
CA VAL A 385 -22.13 0.19 2.50
C VAL A 385 -21.22 -0.40 1.42
N PHE A 386 -20.73 -1.60 1.67
CA PHE A 386 -20.17 -2.44 0.62
C PHE A 386 -21.31 -2.98 -0.24
N THR A 387 -21.16 -2.90 -1.56
CA THR A 387 -22.10 -3.50 -2.51
C THR A 387 -21.36 -4.50 -3.39
N PHE A 388 -21.72 -5.77 -3.27
CA PHE A 388 -21.30 -6.82 -4.20
C PHE A 388 -22.36 -6.98 -5.30
N THR A 389 -21.95 -7.04 -6.57
CA THR A 389 -22.85 -7.27 -7.71
C THR A 389 -22.40 -8.45 -8.57
N ASN A 390 -23.37 -9.22 -9.07
CA ASN A 390 -23.19 -10.31 -10.02
C ASN A 390 -23.98 -10.05 -11.32
N ASN A 391 -23.27 -9.81 -12.43
CA ASN A 391 -23.92 -9.53 -13.71
C ASN A 391 -24.23 -10.81 -14.54
N LEU A 392 -24.05 -12.00 -13.97
CA LEU A 392 -24.46 -13.28 -14.59
C LEU A 392 -25.85 -13.72 -14.07
N ALA A 393 -26.91 -13.38 -14.80
CA ALA A 393 -28.28 -13.69 -14.40
C ALA A 393 -28.65 -15.18 -14.44
N GLN A 394 -28.01 -15.98 -15.32
CA GLN A 394 -28.23 -17.43 -15.42
C GLN A 394 -27.75 -18.27 -14.20
N ASN A 395 -27.13 -17.62 -13.22
CA ASN A 395 -26.64 -18.19 -11.96
C ASN A 395 -27.82 -18.55 -11.04
N LYS A 396 -28.04 -19.83 -10.73
CA LYS A 396 -29.21 -20.27 -9.93
C LYS A 396 -28.86 -20.49 -8.45
N SER A 397 -27.60 -20.72 -8.13
CA SER A 397 -27.10 -20.76 -6.77
C SER A 397 -25.84 -19.90 -6.64
N LEU A 398 -25.93 -18.85 -5.82
CA LEU A 398 -24.87 -17.89 -5.56
C LEU A 398 -24.69 -17.75 -4.04
N VAL A 399 -23.56 -18.24 -3.52
CA VAL A 399 -23.16 -18.00 -2.12
C VAL A 399 -21.98 -17.03 -2.14
N VAL A 400 -22.10 -15.92 -1.43
CA VAL A 400 -21.03 -14.92 -1.31
C VAL A 400 -20.70 -14.72 0.16
N GLU A 401 -19.41 -14.80 0.48
CA GLU A 401 -18.85 -14.67 1.82
C GLU A 401 -17.81 -13.54 1.73
N LEU A 402 -18.06 -12.43 2.43
CA LEU A 402 -17.26 -11.21 2.38
C LEU A 402 -16.58 -10.98 3.74
N ASP A 403 -15.27 -11.19 3.79
CA ASP A 403 -14.44 -10.94 4.97
C ASP A 403 -13.68 -9.62 4.80
N ALA A 404 -14.08 -8.58 5.54
CA ALA A 404 -13.38 -7.29 5.57
C ALA A 404 -12.43 -7.24 6.78
N TYR A 405 -11.13 -7.08 6.54
CA TYR A 405 -10.09 -7.07 7.56
C TYR A 405 -9.63 -5.65 7.86
N GLY A 406 -9.61 -5.31 9.15
CA GLY A 406 -9.26 -3.98 9.61
C GLY A 406 -8.99 -3.91 11.10
N THR A 407 -8.99 -2.69 11.62
CA THR A 407 -9.18 -2.42 13.04
C THR A 407 -10.31 -1.41 13.21
N LYS A 408 -11.09 -1.50 14.28
CA LYS A 408 -12.00 -0.43 14.68
C LYS A 408 -11.19 0.86 14.84
N SER A 409 -11.55 1.89 14.08
CA SER A 409 -10.92 3.19 14.15
C SER A 409 -11.35 3.86 15.45
N ALA A 410 -10.51 4.77 15.96
CA ALA A 410 -11.09 5.94 16.59
C ALA A 410 -11.88 6.67 15.50
N ASP A 411 -13.15 6.97 15.77
CA ASP A 411 -14.00 7.82 14.94
C ASP A 411 -13.23 9.09 14.53
N PRO A 412 -13.09 9.40 13.21
CA PRO A 412 -12.48 10.63 12.73
C PRO A 412 -13.51 11.76 12.56
N THR A 413 -14.44 11.89 13.51
CA THR A 413 -14.51 13.19 14.18
C THR A 413 -13.09 13.62 14.57
N ASP A 414 -12.72 14.87 14.24
CA ASP A 414 -11.37 15.35 14.48
C ASP A 414 -11.05 15.21 15.98
N PRO A 415 -10.08 14.34 16.37
CA PRO A 415 -10.19 13.56 17.61
C PRO A 415 -10.32 14.46 18.83
N PRO A 416 -11.36 14.24 19.66
CA PRO A 416 -12.07 15.30 20.35
C PRO A 416 -11.13 16.22 21.11
N ILE A 417 -11.16 17.50 20.75
CA ILE A 417 -10.28 18.53 21.29
C ILE A 417 -10.57 18.69 22.78
N ILE A 418 -9.69 18.11 23.60
CA ILE A 418 -9.78 18.14 25.06
C ILE A 418 -9.37 19.53 25.52
N SER A 419 -10.34 20.29 26.04
CA SER A 419 -10.06 21.58 26.68
C SER A 419 -9.05 21.42 27.83
N PRO A 420 -8.22 22.44 28.10
CA PRO A 420 -7.29 22.43 29.23
C PRO A 420 -8.01 22.11 30.56
N PRO A 421 -7.48 21.21 31.42
CA PRO A 421 -8.15 20.82 32.67
C PRO A 421 -8.40 21.96 33.66
N ASP A 422 -7.67 23.06 33.51
CA ASP A 422 -7.81 24.31 34.29
C ASP A 422 -8.85 25.29 33.71
N GLY A 423 -9.50 24.94 32.59
CA GLY A 423 -10.53 25.77 31.95
C GLY A 423 -9.99 26.99 31.21
N ALA A 424 -8.69 27.05 30.94
CA ALA A 424 -8.06 28.15 30.20
C ALA A 424 -8.61 28.23 28.76
N ASP A 425 -9.26 29.34 28.42
CA ASP A 425 -9.88 29.61 27.11
C ASP A 425 -8.88 29.98 26.01
N TRP A 426 -7.74 30.56 26.41
CA TRP A 426 -6.67 31.03 25.54
C TRP A 426 -5.65 29.95 25.14
N VAL A 427 -5.60 28.82 25.85
CA VAL A 427 -4.73 27.69 25.53
C VAL A 427 -5.45 26.81 24.52
N HIS A 428 -4.78 26.45 23.42
CA HIS A 428 -5.38 25.55 22.44
C HIS A 428 -5.71 24.19 23.07
N GLY A 429 -6.90 23.66 22.78
CA GLY A 429 -7.27 22.34 23.24
C GLY A 429 -6.41 21.24 22.60
N ARG A 430 -6.21 20.14 23.31
CA ARG A 430 -5.29 19.07 22.93
C ARG A 430 -6.03 17.84 22.41
N VAL A 431 -5.49 17.24 21.36
CA VAL A 431 -5.87 15.88 20.94
C VAL A 431 -5.43 14.88 22.01
N ALA A 432 -6.26 13.86 22.26
CA ALA A 432 -5.92 12.76 23.17
C ALA A 432 -4.59 12.10 22.78
N ASN A 433 -3.70 11.89 23.76
CA ASN A 433 -2.39 11.32 23.50
C ASN A 433 -2.50 9.80 23.28
N PRO A 434 -2.03 9.25 22.15
CA PRO A 434 -2.05 7.82 21.90
C PRO A 434 -1.35 7.01 23.00
N GLN A 435 -1.78 5.76 23.18
CA GLN A 435 -1.00 4.79 23.94
C GLN A 435 0.17 4.31 23.06
N ILE A 436 1.30 3.94 23.67
CA ILE A 436 2.42 3.36 22.91
C ILE A 436 1.94 2.05 22.30
N ARG A 437 2.05 1.92 20.97
CA ARG A 437 1.81 0.64 20.29
C ARG A 437 2.73 -0.41 20.91
N MET A 438 2.17 -1.48 21.44
CA MET A 438 2.97 -2.57 21.98
C MET A 438 3.25 -3.55 20.85
N SER A 439 4.41 -3.36 20.21
CA SER A 439 4.92 -4.18 19.11
C SER A 439 6.44 -4.21 19.13
N CYS A 440 7.05 -5.33 18.71
CA CYS A 440 8.47 -5.35 18.35
C CYS A 440 8.78 -4.33 17.23
N GLY A 441 9.99 -3.75 17.27
CA GLY A 441 10.50 -2.90 16.18
C GLY A 441 10.01 -1.44 16.18
N LEU A 442 9.69 -0.89 17.35
CA LEU A 442 9.17 0.48 17.47
C LEU A 442 10.05 1.55 16.82
N ARG A 443 9.39 2.49 16.16
CA ARG A 443 9.97 3.74 15.69
C ARG A 443 9.90 4.75 16.81
N ILE A 444 11.06 5.03 17.40
CA ILE A 444 11.21 5.94 18.54
C ILE A 444 11.92 7.20 18.05
N ALA A 445 11.40 8.37 18.39
CA ALA A 445 12.15 9.62 18.26
C ALA A 445 12.60 10.13 19.64
N VAL A 446 13.85 10.56 19.74
CA VAL A 446 14.33 11.41 20.84
C VAL A 446 14.55 12.81 20.28
N VAL A 447 13.88 13.80 20.87
CA VAL A 447 14.00 15.22 20.51
C VAL A 447 14.61 15.94 21.71
N ALA A 448 15.84 16.46 21.56
CA ALA A 448 16.56 17.13 22.64
C ALA A 448 16.63 18.66 22.44
N ASP A 449 16.31 19.40 23.49
CA ASP A 449 16.58 20.83 23.60
C ASP A 449 18.11 21.08 23.62
N LEU A 450 18.55 22.13 22.94
CA LEU A 450 19.92 22.66 22.88
C LEU A 450 19.96 24.17 23.13
N SER A 451 18.89 24.74 23.67
CA SER A 451 18.76 26.15 24.04
C SER A 451 19.68 26.55 25.21
N THR A 452 19.73 27.85 25.51
CA THR A 452 20.74 28.42 26.41
C THR A 452 20.65 27.90 27.85
N SER A 453 19.48 27.45 28.33
CA SER A 453 19.26 26.96 29.70
C SER A 453 20.16 25.81 30.10
N LEU A 454 20.42 24.88 29.17
CA LEU A 454 21.32 23.73 29.37
C LEU A 454 22.77 24.16 29.72
N SER A 455 23.18 25.39 29.39
CA SER A 455 24.50 25.94 29.76
C SER A 455 24.61 26.29 31.25
N TYR A 456 23.48 26.42 31.93
CA TYR A 456 23.35 26.88 33.31
C TYR A 456 22.64 25.87 34.22
N ALA A 457 22.44 24.65 33.72
CA ALA A 457 21.98 23.51 34.50
C ALA A 457 22.87 23.33 35.76
N ASN A 458 22.24 23.10 36.91
CA ASN A 458 22.95 23.05 38.18
C ASN A 458 23.69 21.72 38.35
N ASN A 459 24.88 21.78 38.97
CA ASN A 459 25.78 20.66 39.25
C ASN A 459 26.32 19.84 38.05
N ALA A 460 25.85 20.03 36.82
CA ALA A 460 26.38 19.37 35.63
C ALA A 460 26.06 20.16 34.34
N ASN A 461 26.87 19.99 33.29
CA ASN A 461 26.58 20.55 31.97
C ASN A 461 25.36 19.84 31.36
N GLY A 462 24.25 20.57 31.13
CA GLY A 462 23.01 20.01 30.61
C GLY A 462 23.15 19.36 29.24
N PHE A 463 24.05 19.89 28.40
CA PHE A 463 24.38 19.30 27.09
C PHE A 463 25.03 17.92 27.23
N ASP A 464 25.98 17.76 28.15
CA ASP A 464 26.72 16.51 28.30
C ASP A 464 25.92 15.44 29.04
N GLU A 465 25.09 15.83 30.01
CA GLU A 465 24.11 14.92 30.62
C GLU A 465 23.01 14.51 29.62
N SER A 466 22.58 15.39 28.70
CA SER A 466 21.65 15.03 27.61
C SER A 466 22.27 14.04 26.62
N LYS A 467 23.55 14.22 26.25
CA LYS A 467 24.31 13.23 25.46
C LYS A 467 24.38 11.89 26.17
N LYS A 468 24.82 11.90 27.44
CA LYS A 468 24.97 10.73 28.31
C LYS A 468 23.64 9.98 28.49
N ALA A 469 22.53 10.70 28.65
CA ALA A 469 21.21 10.10 28.76
C ALA A 469 20.71 9.45 27.47
N THR A 470 20.91 10.12 26.33
CA THR A 470 20.54 9.55 25.02
C THR A 470 21.46 8.39 24.65
N ASN A 471 22.75 8.44 25.02
CA ASN A 471 23.66 7.31 24.89
C ASN A 471 23.22 6.12 25.78
N ALA A 472 22.76 6.36 27.02
CA ALA A 472 22.22 5.32 27.89
C ALA A 472 20.89 4.72 27.38
N PHE A 473 20.10 5.50 26.64
CA PHE A 473 18.93 5.04 25.89
C PHE A 473 19.34 4.13 24.73
N ILE A 474 20.29 4.58 23.90
CA ILE A 474 20.88 3.81 22.79
C ILE A 474 21.46 2.47 23.29
N ASP A 475 22.24 2.50 24.38
CA ASP A 475 22.83 1.28 24.97
C ASP A 475 21.80 0.31 25.54
N ALA A 476 20.63 0.79 25.94
CA ALA A 476 19.51 -0.05 26.40
C ALA A 476 18.63 -0.58 25.26
N LEU A 477 18.70 0.02 24.06
CA LEU A 477 18.07 -0.48 22.83
C LEU A 477 19.00 -1.34 21.96
N ALA A 478 20.31 -1.38 22.25
CA ALA A 478 21.31 -2.07 21.46
C ALA A 478 20.97 -3.57 21.25
N GLY A 479 21.04 -4.02 20.00
CA GLY A 479 20.71 -5.39 19.59
C GLY A 479 19.22 -5.69 19.44
N THR A 480 18.33 -4.71 19.68
CA THR A 480 16.87 -4.87 19.50
C THR A 480 16.41 -4.35 18.13
N PRO A 481 15.26 -4.80 17.60
CA PRO A 481 14.79 -4.37 16.27
C PRO A 481 14.30 -2.90 16.20
N ALA A 482 14.41 -2.11 17.28
CA ALA A 482 13.94 -0.73 17.33
C ALA A 482 14.67 0.20 16.35
N GLU A 483 13.95 1.21 15.86
CA GLU A 483 14.43 2.22 14.92
C GLU A 483 14.42 3.60 15.60
N LEU A 484 15.59 4.23 15.74
CA LEU A 484 15.78 5.45 16.53
C LEU A 484 16.02 6.68 15.65
N GLY A 485 15.05 7.59 15.63
CA GLY A 485 15.23 8.97 15.17
C GLY A 485 15.86 9.83 16.27
N ILE A 486 16.85 10.64 15.91
CA ILE A 486 17.59 11.48 16.86
C ILE A 486 17.52 12.92 16.36
N TYR A 487 16.88 13.77 17.13
CA TYR A 487 16.54 15.13 16.74
C TYR A 487 16.98 16.11 17.82
N ASN A 488 17.17 17.37 17.42
CA ASN A 488 17.49 18.45 18.35
C ASN A 488 16.83 19.77 17.95
N PHE A 489 16.64 20.68 18.88
CA PHE A 489 16.06 22.00 18.61
C PHE A 489 16.59 23.07 19.58
N ALA A 490 16.43 24.33 19.20
CA ALA A 490 16.62 25.50 20.06
C ALA A 490 15.71 26.61 19.49
N SER A 491 16.24 27.77 19.03
CA SER A 491 15.41 28.72 18.26
C SER A 491 14.93 28.12 16.94
N SER A 492 15.72 27.23 16.32
CA SER A 492 15.40 26.45 15.11
C SER A 492 15.40 24.94 15.37
N ALA A 493 14.87 24.18 14.42
CA ALA A 493 14.95 22.73 14.38
C ALA A 493 15.32 22.26 12.95
N PRO A 494 16.38 21.45 12.77
CA PRO A 494 17.44 21.20 13.74
C PRO A 494 18.11 22.48 14.25
N ALA A 495 18.71 22.42 15.45
CA ALA A 495 19.63 23.46 15.92
C ALA A 495 21.07 23.17 15.46
N ASN A 496 21.49 21.92 15.57
CA ASN A 496 22.74 21.37 15.05
C ASN A 496 22.43 20.29 14.01
N VAL A 497 22.58 20.60 12.72
CA VAL A 497 22.27 19.67 11.63
C VAL A 497 23.07 18.36 11.70
N PRO A 498 24.40 18.34 11.98
CA PRO A 498 25.16 17.09 12.14
C PRO A 498 24.75 16.26 13.37
N GLY A 499 23.99 16.85 14.29
CA GLY A 499 23.44 16.19 15.48
C GLY A 499 21.99 15.73 15.32
N SER A 500 21.48 15.66 14.09
CA SER A 500 20.11 15.25 13.78
C SER A 500 20.07 14.17 12.69
N THR A 501 19.05 13.32 12.72
CA THR A 501 18.67 12.43 11.62
C THR A 501 17.63 13.06 10.69
N HIS A 502 17.18 14.28 10.97
CA HIS A 502 16.30 15.05 10.09
C HIS A 502 16.93 15.25 8.70
N GLY A 503 16.21 14.82 7.65
CA GLY A 503 16.68 14.85 6.26
C GLY A 503 17.42 13.59 5.80
N ASN A 504 17.72 12.65 6.69
CA ASN A 504 18.20 11.32 6.27
C ASN A 504 17.06 10.50 5.64
N ASN A 505 17.43 9.51 4.83
CA ASN A 505 16.51 8.55 4.23
C ASN A 505 17.04 7.11 4.43
N PRO A 506 16.48 6.33 5.38
CA PRO A 506 15.42 6.71 6.30
C PRO A 506 15.83 7.75 7.38
N PRO A 507 14.87 8.42 8.03
CA PRO A 507 15.13 9.45 9.05
C PRO A 507 15.46 8.88 10.45
N TYR A 508 15.69 7.58 10.58
CA TYR A 508 16.01 6.86 11.82
C TYR A 508 17.14 5.84 11.59
N ILE A 509 17.74 5.37 12.69
CA ILE A 509 18.88 4.45 12.70
C ILE A 509 18.45 3.16 13.42
N SER A 510 18.64 2.00 12.81
CA SER A 510 18.32 0.71 13.45
C SER A 510 19.28 0.42 14.61
N MET A 511 18.75 0.11 15.79
CA MET A 511 19.53 -0.25 16.99
C MET A 511 19.98 -1.72 16.99
N LEU A 512 19.61 -2.47 15.95
CA LEU A 512 19.81 -3.90 15.77
C LEU A 512 21.27 -4.29 15.43
N THR A 513 22.09 -3.33 14.98
CA THR A 513 23.51 -3.56 14.62
C THR A 513 24.44 -2.64 15.40
N GLN A 514 25.66 -3.12 15.65
CA GLN A 514 26.69 -2.34 16.35
C GLN A 514 27.08 -1.08 15.57
N ASP A 515 27.02 -1.11 14.23
CA ASP A 515 27.22 0.05 13.37
C ASP A 515 26.12 1.11 13.55
N GLY A 516 24.86 0.68 13.66
CA GLY A 516 23.72 1.57 13.93
C GLY A 516 23.81 2.20 15.32
N VAL A 517 24.12 1.41 16.35
CA VAL A 517 24.43 1.90 17.70
C VAL A 517 25.57 2.93 17.67
N THR A 518 26.65 2.65 16.92
CA THR A 518 27.81 3.56 16.78
C THR A 518 27.45 4.83 16.00
N GLN A 519 26.61 4.73 14.97
CA GLN A 519 26.10 5.87 14.20
C GLN A 519 25.21 6.75 15.07
N ALA A 520 24.31 6.18 15.87
CA ALA A 520 23.44 6.92 16.78
C ALA A 520 24.25 7.71 17.82
N LYS A 521 25.25 7.08 18.46
CA LYS A 521 26.17 7.78 19.37
C LYS A 521 26.97 8.89 18.68
N ARG A 522 27.35 8.69 17.40
CA ARG A 522 28.03 9.72 16.57
C ARG A 522 27.12 10.91 16.24
N VAL A 523 25.82 10.70 16.03
CA VAL A 523 24.86 11.80 15.90
C VAL A 523 24.77 12.58 17.22
N VAL A 524 24.56 11.88 18.34
CA VAL A 524 24.48 12.50 19.68
C VAL A 524 25.74 13.29 20.04
N SER A 525 26.95 12.84 19.65
CA SER A 525 28.19 13.58 19.94
C SER A 525 28.28 14.98 19.30
N ASN A 526 27.45 15.29 18.29
CA ASN A 526 27.39 16.59 17.63
C ASN A 526 26.46 17.61 18.33
N TRP A 527 25.77 17.22 19.41
CA TRP A 527 24.97 18.12 20.24
C TRP A 527 25.87 19.09 21.02
N ASN A 528 25.80 20.37 20.71
CA ASN A 528 26.67 21.40 21.29
C ASN A 528 25.93 22.74 21.32
N TYR A 529 26.23 23.58 22.31
CA TYR A 529 25.62 24.90 22.44
C TYR A 529 25.90 25.81 21.23
N ASN A 530 24.90 26.59 20.83
CA ASN A 530 25.01 27.60 19.78
C ASN A 530 24.37 28.91 20.24
N ALA A 531 25.18 29.91 20.61
CA ALA A 531 24.71 31.18 21.15
C ALA A 531 23.79 31.98 20.19
N ASN A 532 23.94 31.77 18.88
CA ASN A 532 23.08 32.39 17.85
C ASN A 532 21.72 31.67 17.68
N ASN A 533 21.51 30.57 18.41
CA ASN A 533 20.34 29.70 18.33
C ASN A 533 19.89 29.33 19.75
N SER A 534 19.55 30.35 20.54
CA SER A 534 19.57 30.33 22.01
C SER A 534 18.21 30.19 22.72
N ALA A 535 17.09 30.38 22.00
CA ALA A 535 15.73 30.31 22.54
C ALA A 535 15.14 28.89 22.47
N THR A 536 13.90 28.70 22.94
CA THR A 536 13.29 27.37 23.11
C THR A 536 12.03 27.25 22.23
N ASN A 537 12.15 26.57 21.07
CA ASN A 537 11.10 26.44 20.06
C ASN A 537 10.50 25.03 19.99
N TRP A 538 9.54 24.75 20.87
CA TRP A 538 8.87 23.44 20.93
C TRP A 538 8.14 23.08 19.64
N GLN A 539 7.46 24.04 18.99
CA GLN A 539 6.77 23.84 17.72
C GLN A 539 7.72 23.24 16.67
N ALA A 540 8.86 23.90 16.41
CA ALA A 540 9.82 23.41 15.41
C ALA A 540 10.45 22.07 15.86
N GLY A 541 10.72 21.93 17.16
CA GLY A 541 11.24 20.69 17.76
C GLY A 541 10.34 19.48 17.51
N LEU A 542 9.01 19.67 17.52
CA LEU A 542 8.01 18.65 17.21
C LEU A 542 7.81 18.47 15.69
N GLN A 543 7.64 19.56 14.93
CA GLN A 543 7.36 19.48 13.48
C GLN A 543 8.43 18.71 12.69
N GLN A 544 9.72 18.79 13.08
CA GLN A 544 10.81 18.12 12.38
C GLN A 544 10.74 16.57 12.36
N VAL A 545 9.93 15.94 13.24
CA VAL A 545 9.82 14.47 13.34
C VAL A 545 8.70 13.89 12.45
N LYS A 546 7.81 14.74 11.92
CA LYS A 546 6.59 14.35 11.18
C LYS A 546 6.83 13.37 10.02
N ALA A 547 8.02 13.41 9.41
CA ALA A 547 8.38 12.55 8.28
C ALA A 547 8.79 11.10 8.65
N GLY A 548 8.99 10.78 9.94
CA GLY A 548 9.48 9.46 10.36
C GLY A 548 8.42 8.41 10.72
N ASN A 549 7.15 8.81 10.84
CA ASN A 549 6.03 7.95 11.29
C ASN A 549 6.37 7.19 12.59
N TYR A 550 6.77 7.93 13.62
CA TYR A 550 7.17 7.39 14.92
C TYR A 550 5.97 6.90 15.75
N ASP A 551 6.14 5.81 16.49
CA ASP A 551 5.15 5.33 17.45
C ASP A 551 5.19 6.16 18.74
N VAL A 552 6.37 6.66 19.12
CA VAL A 552 6.57 7.52 20.30
C VAL A 552 7.68 8.55 20.11
N VAL A 553 7.45 9.76 20.61
CA VAL A 553 8.40 10.89 20.66
C VAL A 553 8.70 11.22 22.12
N TYR A 554 9.95 11.04 22.54
CA TYR A 554 10.46 11.52 23.82
C TYR A 554 11.06 12.91 23.65
N PHE A 555 10.45 13.91 24.30
CA PHE A 555 10.76 15.33 24.10
C PHE A 555 11.44 15.90 25.35
N ILE A 556 12.77 16.05 25.31
CA ILE A 556 13.61 16.47 26.46
C ILE A 556 13.79 17.99 26.42
N THR A 557 13.44 18.68 27.51
CA THR A 557 13.56 20.14 27.65
C THR A 557 13.63 20.52 29.13
N ASP A 558 14.43 21.52 29.49
CA ASP A 558 14.35 22.25 30.77
C ASP A 558 13.75 23.66 30.61
N GLY A 559 13.70 24.16 29.37
CA GLY A 559 13.06 25.41 29.00
C GLY A 559 11.55 25.29 28.81
N MET A 560 10.91 26.45 28.73
CA MET A 560 9.49 26.66 28.42
C MET A 560 9.37 27.23 27.00
N PRO A 561 8.22 27.11 26.29
CA PRO A 561 8.13 27.57 24.90
C PRO A 561 8.19 29.10 24.80
N THR A 562 9.35 29.63 24.35
CA THR A 562 9.59 31.08 24.24
C THR A 562 9.50 31.62 22.82
N THR A 563 9.61 30.76 21.79
CA THR A 563 9.54 31.20 20.40
C THR A 563 8.94 30.15 19.47
N SER A 564 8.45 30.58 18.32
CA SER A 564 7.73 29.78 17.33
C SER A 564 7.67 30.53 15.98
N SER A 565 7.00 29.98 14.97
CA SER A 565 6.72 30.72 13.72
C SER A 565 5.92 32.01 13.98
N THR A 566 4.92 31.96 14.86
CA THR A 566 4.04 33.10 15.14
C THR A 566 4.74 34.19 15.95
N ILE A 567 5.62 33.82 16.89
CA ILE A 567 6.45 34.79 17.64
C ILE A 567 7.47 35.47 16.72
N LYS A 568 8.08 34.72 15.79
CA LYS A 568 9.05 35.26 14.83
C LYS A 568 8.40 36.19 13.79
N SER A 569 7.20 35.86 13.28
CA SER A 569 6.50 36.71 12.31
C SER A 569 6.05 38.04 12.92
N LYS A 570 5.70 38.04 14.22
CA LYS A 570 5.47 39.25 15.04
C LYS A 570 6.76 40.02 15.38
N GLY A 571 7.94 39.49 15.05
CA GLY A 571 9.24 40.10 15.36
C GLY A 571 9.49 40.23 16.86
N ILE A 572 9.02 39.25 17.65
CA ILE A 572 9.17 39.17 19.10
C ILE A 572 10.38 38.30 19.45
N GLY A 573 11.09 38.65 20.53
CA GLY A 573 12.24 37.88 21.02
C GLY A 573 11.83 36.61 21.78
N GLY A 574 12.75 35.65 21.86
CA GLY A 574 12.54 34.34 22.49
C GLY A 574 13.01 34.26 23.94
N GLU A 575 12.87 35.33 24.74
CA GLU A 575 13.43 35.37 26.10
C GLU A 575 12.54 34.71 27.18
N PHE A 576 11.21 34.75 27.06
CA PHE A 576 10.26 34.24 28.05
C PHE A 576 9.02 33.61 27.39
N VAL A 577 8.14 33.00 28.18
CA VAL A 577 6.97 32.25 27.68
C VAL A 577 5.97 33.16 26.98
N GLN A 578 5.59 32.82 25.75
CA GLN A 578 4.61 33.57 24.95
C GLN A 578 3.41 32.67 24.64
N ALA A 579 2.19 33.23 24.68
CA ALA A 579 0.96 32.48 24.44
C ALA A 579 0.94 31.79 23.06
N SER A 580 1.33 32.49 21.98
CA SER A 580 1.43 31.87 20.66
C SER A 580 2.54 30.80 20.56
N ALA A 581 3.59 30.84 21.39
CA ALA A 581 4.64 29.81 21.35
C ALA A 581 4.18 28.49 21.99
N LEU A 582 3.39 28.56 23.06
CA LEU A 582 2.73 27.38 23.64
C LEU A 582 1.69 26.81 22.68
N ASN A 583 0.81 27.66 22.13
CA ASN A 583 -0.26 27.23 21.24
C ASN A 583 0.25 26.65 19.91
N ASP A 584 1.23 27.29 19.25
CA ASP A 584 1.90 26.75 18.05
C ASP A 584 2.51 25.35 18.33
N ALA A 585 2.97 25.09 19.56
CA ALA A 585 3.53 23.79 19.97
C ALA A 585 2.46 22.74 20.30
N ILE A 586 1.32 23.14 20.87
CA ILE A 586 0.15 22.27 21.05
C ILE A 586 -0.37 21.81 19.69
N ASP A 587 -0.49 22.71 18.72
CA ASP A 587 -0.93 22.39 17.36
C ASP A 587 0.05 21.42 16.68
N ALA A 588 1.36 21.66 16.80
CA ALA A 588 2.39 20.75 16.30
C ALA A 588 2.34 19.35 16.95
N ALA A 589 2.07 19.27 18.27
CA ALA A 589 1.89 17.99 18.95
C ALA A 589 0.56 17.30 18.56
N ASN A 590 -0.50 18.08 18.33
CA ASN A 590 -1.79 17.59 17.88
C ASN A 590 -1.70 16.94 16.48
N GLU A 591 -0.90 17.48 15.56
CA GLU A 591 -0.63 16.82 14.26
C GLU A 591 -0.02 15.42 14.44
N LEU A 592 0.96 15.27 15.34
CA LEU A 592 1.61 13.98 15.62
C LEU A 592 0.65 12.99 16.29
N LYS A 593 -0.13 13.46 17.28
CA LYS A 593 -1.14 12.65 17.98
C LYS A 593 -2.25 12.17 17.04
N LYS A 594 -2.69 13.01 16.08
CA LYS A 594 -3.63 12.63 15.01
C LYS A 594 -3.07 11.55 14.07
N ALA A 595 -1.75 11.52 13.85
CA ALA A 595 -1.07 10.46 13.11
C ALA A 595 -0.85 9.17 13.92
N GLY A 596 -1.27 9.12 15.19
CA GLY A 596 -1.11 7.99 16.10
C GLY A 596 0.23 7.95 16.85
N THR A 597 1.07 8.98 16.72
CA THR A 597 2.31 9.12 17.48
C THR A 597 2.03 9.59 18.91
N ARG A 598 2.52 8.87 19.92
CA ARG A 598 2.48 9.35 21.31
C ARG A 598 3.57 10.40 21.55
N VAL A 599 3.23 11.50 22.23
CA VAL A 599 4.20 12.50 22.70
C VAL A 599 4.43 12.33 24.20
N VAL A 600 5.69 12.21 24.63
CA VAL A 600 6.10 12.06 26.04
C VAL A 600 7.16 13.12 26.40
N PRO A 601 6.74 14.24 27.01
CA PRO A 601 7.66 15.27 27.48
C PRO A 601 8.43 14.80 28.71
N LEU A 602 9.74 15.04 28.68
CA LEU A 602 10.71 14.76 29.72
C LEU A 602 11.18 16.11 30.25
N MET A 603 10.39 16.69 31.15
CA MET A 603 10.58 18.03 31.70
C MET A 603 11.65 17.99 32.80
N VAL A 604 12.81 18.57 32.54
CA VAL A 604 13.95 18.57 33.47
C VAL A 604 13.96 19.85 34.30
N ASP A 605 14.14 19.72 35.61
CA ASP A 605 14.08 20.86 36.53
C ASP A 605 15.29 21.80 36.39
N LEU A 606 15.05 22.99 35.83
CA LEU A 606 15.99 24.11 35.79
C LEU A 606 16.09 24.77 37.18
N THR A 607 17.32 24.97 37.67
CA THR A 607 17.61 25.70 38.92
C THR A 607 18.22 27.06 38.61
N LEU A 608 17.75 28.12 39.27
CA LEU A 608 18.23 29.49 39.12
C LEU A 608 19.06 29.94 40.32
N GLY A 609 19.48 31.21 40.35
CA GLY A 609 20.13 31.81 41.52
C GLY A 609 20.96 33.06 41.24
N GLY A 610 21.24 33.39 39.98
CA GLY A 610 22.14 34.48 39.60
C GLY A 610 23.48 34.42 40.33
N ARG A 611 23.93 35.57 40.82
CA ARG A 611 25.14 35.71 41.66
C ARG A 611 24.90 35.46 43.16
N THR A 612 23.75 34.89 43.54
CA THR A 612 23.38 34.65 44.95
C THR A 612 23.70 33.21 45.39
N SER A 613 23.55 32.93 46.69
CA SER A 613 23.54 31.58 47.26
C SER A 613 22.21 30.83 47.11
N GLN A 614 21.13 31.50 46.68
CA GLN A 614 19.82 30.88 46.54
C GLN A 614 19.78 29.93 45.35
N ARG A 615 19.06 28.81 45.45
CA ARG A 615 18.89 27.81 44.38
C ARG A 615 17.41 27.42 44.17
N PRO A 616 16.53 28.38 43.82
CA PRO A 616 15.14 28.08 43.49
C PRO A 616 15.04 27.27 42.19
N VAL A 617 14.07 26.35 42.12
CA VAL A 617 13.73 25.57 40.93
C VAL A 617 12.58 26.25 40.18
N VAL A 618 12.66 26.28 38.85
CA VAL A 618 11.57 26.81 38.00
C VAL A 618 10.38 25.86 38.02
N THR A 619 9.27 26.29 38.62
CA THR A 619 8.01 25.52 38.66
C THR A 619 6.93 26.10 37.75
N ASN A 620 6.90 27.42 37.56
CA ASN A 620 6.07 28.17 36.62
C ASN A 620 6.78 29.46 36.16
N ASP A 621 6.24 30.07 35.10
CA ASP A 621 6.47 31.49 34.78
C ASP A 621 5.18 32.14 34.26
N LEU A 622 5.18 33.47 34.12
CA LEU A 622 4.11 34.24 33.50
C LEU A 622 4.04 33.99 31.98
N VAL A 623 2.87 33.63 31.48
CA VAL A 623 2.64 33.52 30.03
C VAL A 623 2.22 34.87 29.48
N LEU A 624 3.05 35.44 28.60
CA LEU A 624 2.85 36.76 28.02
C LEU A 624 1.86 36.72 26.85
N LYS A 625 1.06 37.80 26.70
CA LYS A 625 0.14 38.01 25.58
C LYS A 625 0.88 38.49 24.33
N ASP A 626 1.82 37.68 23.87
CA ASP A 626 2.74 37.96 22.76
C ASP A 626 3.43 39.34 22.91
N ALA A 627 3.98 39.59 24.10
CA ALA A 627 4.57 40.88 24.44
C ALA A 627 6.01 40.98 23.92
N LYS A 628 6.39 42.14 23.38
CA LYS A 628 7.70 42.40 22.78
C LYS A 628 8.67 43.06 23.75
N ARG A 629 9.87 42.51 23.89
CA ARG A 629 10.92 43.12 24.71
C ARG A 629 11.49 44.37 24.05
N ILE A 630 11.71 45.40 24.85
CA ILE A 630 12.47 46.61 24.49
C ILE A 630 13.52 46.93 25.56
N ALA A 631 14.58 47.64 25.19
CA ALA A 631 15.60 48.07 26.13
C ALA A 631 15.01 49.06 27.17
N TRP A 632 15.61 49.13 28.36
CA TRP A 632 15.08 49.91 29.49
C TRP A 632 14.87 51.40 29.16
N THR A 633 15.70 51.96 28.27
CA THR A 633 15.65 53.36 27.80
C THR A 633 14.94 53.54 26.44
N ALA A 634 14.56 52.45 25.75
CA ALA A 634 13.98 52.53 24.41
C ALA A 634 12.46 52.77 24.46
N ASP A 635 11.95 53.60 23.55
CA ASP A 635 10.53 53.76 23.27
C ASP A 635 10.02 52.59 22.40
N PRO A 636 8.79 52.08 22.59
CA PRO A 636 8.21 51.05 21.70
C PRO A 636 7.95 51.53 20.26
N GLY A 637 8.01 52.84 20.00
CA GLY A 637 7.76 53.41 18.67
C GLY A 637 6.28 53.44 18.32
N GLN A 638 5.99 53.50 17.01
CA GLN A 638 4.62 53.74 16.51
C GLN A 638 3.79 52.46 16.29
N ALA A 639 4.40 51.29 16.30
CA ALA A 639 3.70 50.03 16.01
C ALA A 639 2.78 49.63 17.19
N PRO A 640 1.47 49.40 16.98
CA PRO A 640 0.58 48.94 18.05
C PRO A 640 0.97 47.56 18.59
N GLY A 641 0.70 47.32 19.87
CA GLY A 641 1.03 46.06 20.54
C GLY A 641 1.42 46.23 22.01
N ILE A 642 1.81 45.13 22.65
CA ILE A 642 2.23 45.07 24.05
C ILE A 642 3.76 44.99 24.10
N TYR A 643 4.37 45.82 24.93
CA TYR A 643 5.81 45.96 25.05
C TYR A 643 6.26 45.90 26.51
N TYR A 644 7.41 45.30 26.78
CA TYR A 644 7.94 45.20 28.15
C TYR A 644 9.44 45.47 28.26
N ARG A 645 9.83 45.95 29.44
CA ARG A 645 11.22 46.22 29.86
C ARG A 645 11.51 45.43 31.12
N ILE A 646 12.74 44.94 31.27
CA ILE A 646 13.20 44.21 32.47
C ILE A 646 14.45 44.82 33.09
N ARG A 647 14.61 44.62 34.40
CA ARG A 647 15.84 44.84 35.18
C ARG A 647 16.29 43.55 35.85
N SER A 648 17.23 42.86 35.21
CA SER A 648 17.89 41.67 35.76
C SER A 648 18.98 41.98 36.79
N ASP A 649 19.38 43.26 36.89
CA ASP A 649 20.32 43.81 37.86
C ASP A 649 19.68 44.12 39.24
N HIS A 650 18.35 44.06 39.34
CA HIS A 650 17.65 44.52 40.53
C HIS A 650 17.93 43.60 41.74
N PRO A 651 18.52 44.10 42.85
CA PRO A 651 19.11 43.25 43.90
C PRO A 651 18.18 42.15 44.44
N LYS A 652 16.90 42.47 44.67
CA LYS A 652 15.90 41.52 45.19
C LYS A 652 15.61 40.35 44.25
N ALA A 653 15.73 40.53 42.93
CA ALA A 653 15.30 39.59 41.90
C ALA A 653 16.45 38.81 41.24
N THR A 654 17.70 39.07 41.65
CA THR A 654 18.89 38.38 41.12
C THR A 654 18.83 36.84 41.21
N HIS A 655 18.04 36.30 42.14
CA HIS A 655 17.79 34.85 42.28
C HIS A 655 16.97 34.24 41.12
N ALA A 656 16.29 35.06 40.30
CA ALA A 656 15.56 34.65 39.10
C ALA A 656 16.44 34.66 37.81
N ASN A 657 17.74 34.92 37.95
CA ASN A 657 18.70 34.86 36.86
C ASN A 657 19.33 33.46 36.76
N TYR A 658 19.83 33.08 35.57
CA TYR A 658 20.70 31.88 35.43
C TYR A 658 21.89 31.95 36.40
N ILE A 659 22.26 30.80 36.98
CA ILE A 659 23.33 30.70 37.98
C ILE A 659 24.64 31.32 37.47
N ASN A 660 25.29 32.12 38.31
CA ASN A 660 26.50 32.93 38.06
C ASN A 660 26.35 34.06 37.02
N THR A 661 25.13 34.40 36.58
CA THR A 661 24.86 35.47 35.60
C THR A 661 23.96 36.59 36.12
N ASP A 662 23.86 37.65 35.32
CA ASP A 662 22.87 38.72 35.43
C ASP A 662 21.77 38.61 34.33
N THR A 663 21.53 37.38 33.83
CA THR A 663 20.54 37.09 32.78
C THR A 663 19.25 36.57 33.41
N LEU A 664 18.21 37.42 33.44
CA LEU A 664 16.88 37.08 33.97
C LEU A 664 16.15 36.10 33.05
N VAL A 665 15.57 35.04 33.64
CA VAL A 665 14.90 33.96 32.91
C VAL A 665 13.58 33.47 33.53
N ASN A 666 13.13 34.09 34.62
CA ASN A 666 11.80 33.85 35.16
C ASN A 666 11.14 35.18 35.55
N LEU A 667 10.12 35.61 34.80
CA LEU A 667 9.43 36.88 35.05
C LEU A 667 8.61 36.83 36.34
N LYS A 668 7.98 35.71 36.67
CA LYS A 668 7.14 35.56 37.87
C LYS A 668 7.93 35.83 39.13
N MET A 669 9.05 35.12 39.33
CA MET A 669 9.94 35.28 40.49
C MET A 669 10.49 36.71 40.60
N ALA A 670 10.92 37.31 39.48
CA ALA A 670 11.40 38.69 39.50
C ALA A 670 10.30 39.73 39.78
N TYR A 671 9.07 39.48 39.31
CA TYR A 671 7.91 40.33 39.60
C TYR A 671 7.42 40.16 41.05
N ASP A 672 7.43 38.95 41.61
CA ASP A 672 7.12 38.73 43.02
C ASP A 672 8.12 39.44 43.95
N ALA A 673 9.41 39.45 43.55
CA ALA A 673 10.48 40.03 44.35
C ALA A 673 10.51 41.56 44.39
N ALA A 674 9.98 42.26 43.36
CA ALA A 674 10.07 43.72 43.25
C ALA A 674 9.02 44.43 42.35
N GLY A 675 8.04 43.70 41.81
CA GLY A 675 6.92 44.23 41.02
C GLY A 675 7.34 45.10 39.84
N SER A 676 6.84 46.34 39.82
CA SER A 676 7.12 47.31 38.75
C SER A 676 8.56 47.85 38.72
N GLN A 677 9.41 47.49 39.69
CA GLN A 677 10.83 47.85 39.71
C GLN A 677 11.68 46.92 38.83
N THR A 678 11.22 45.69 38.61
CA THR A 678 11.89 44.64 37.81
C THR A 678 11.28 44.43 36.44
N LEU A 679 9.98 44.65 36.29
CA LEU A 679 9.24 44.50 35.03
C LEU A 679 8.34 45.72 34.81
N GLN A 680 8.45 46.36 33.65
CA GLN A 680 7.51 47.42 33.22
C GLN A 680 6.84 46.98 31.93
N VAL A 681 5.52 47.15 31.83
CA VAL A 681 4.74 46.74 30.65
C VAL A 681 3.87 47.89 30.16
N PHE A 682 3.83 48.07 28.85
CA PHE A 682 3.18 49.16 28.14
C PHE A 682 2.32 48.62 27.00
N GLU A 683 1.20 49.27 26.73
CA GLU A 683 0.37 48.99 25.55
C GLU A 683 0.41 50.20 24.62
N ARG A 684 0.70 49.97 23.34
CA ARG A 684 0.61 50.95 22.26
C ARG A 684 -0.66 50.68 21.47
N MET A 685 -1.60 51.62 21.52
CA MET A 685 -2.90 51.51 20.87
C MET A 685 -2.83 51.94 19.38
N PRO A 686 -3.77 51.51 18.52
CA PRO A 686 -3.78 51.88 17.09
C PRO A 686 -3.82 53.38 16.79
N ASN A 687 -4.29 54.20 17.73
CA ASN A 687 -4.29 55.66 17.64
C ASN A 687 -2.97 56.32 18.10
N GLY A 688 -1.91 55.55 18.33
CA GLY A 688 -0.62 56.04 18.81
C GLY A 688 -0.57 56.36 20.31
N ARG A 689 -1.67 56.23 21.06
CA ARG A 689 -1.65 56.39 22.53
C ARG A 689 -0.87 55.25 23.17
N GLN A 690 -0.04 55.59 24.16
CA GLN A 690 0.68 54.64 24.98
C GLN A 690 0.16 54.69 26.42
N GLU A 691 0.05 53.53 27.06
CA GLU A 691 -0.40 53.38 28.44
C GLU A 691 0.53 52.44 29.20
N THR A 692 0.85 52.77 30.47
CA THR A 692 1.64 51.87 31.34
C THR A 692 0.68 50.91 32.05
N ILE A 693 0.73 49.63 31.68
CA ILE A 693 -0.26 48.61 32.09
C ILE A 693 0.30 47.57 33.06
N THR A 694 1.54 47.73 33.53
CA THR A 694 2.26 46.80 34.44
C THR A 694 1.38 46.21 35.55
N LEU A 695 0.64 47.04 36.29
CA LEU A 695 -0.19 46.59 37.42
C LEU A 695 -1.49 45.88 36.98
N ASN A 696 -1.96 46.12 35.75
CA ASN A 696 -3.16 45.52 35.18
C ASN A 696 -2.78 44.25 34.39
N GLN A 697 -2.40 43.21 35.14
CA GLN A 697 -1.80 41.97 34.59
C GLN A 697 -2.66 41.31 33.50
N SER A 698 -4.00 41.32 33.64
CA SER A 698 -4.91 40.71 32.65
C SER A 698 -4.87 41.35 31.26
N ARG A 699 -4.29 42.55 31.09
CA ARG A 699 -4.03 43.15 29.77
C ARG A 699 -2.80 42.60 29.06
N TRP A 700 -1.82 42.03 29.78
CA TRP A 700 -0.52 41.64 29.19
C TRP A 700 -0.01 40.24 29.49
N THR A 701 -0.59 39.55 30.47
CA THR A 701 -0.32 38.14 30.76
C THR A 701 -1.63 37.39 30.99
N TYR A 702 -1.61 36.08 30.76
CA TYR A 702 -2.67 35.17 31.18
C TYR A 702 -2.48 34.64 32.61
N GLY A 703 -1.47 35.13 33.33
CA GLY A 703 -1.04 34.61 34.63
C GLY A 703 0.07 33.58 34.49
N THR A 704 0.32 32.82 35.55
CA THR A 704 1.31 31.74 35.57
C THR A 704 0.80 30.46 34.93
N ARG A 705 1.69 29.69 34.31
CA ARG A 705 1.45 28.28 33.94
C ARG A 705 2.61 27.41 34.42
N ASP A 706 2.29 26.23 34.97
CA ASP A 706 3.30 25.32 35.50
C ASP A 706 4.10 24.63 34.37
N VAL A 707 5.39 24.41 34.61
CA VAL A 707 6.33 23.73 33.68
C VAL A 707 5.81 22.33 33.31
N LYS A 708 5.33 21.57 34.30
CA LYS A 708 4.68 20.27 34.08
C LYS A 708 3.40 20.41 33.25
N GLN A 709 2.58 21.43 33.53
CA GLN A 709 1.30 21.66 32.86
C GLN A 709 1.50 21.97 31.37
N MET A 710 2.49 22.79 31.01
CA MET A 710 2.84 23.06 29.61
C MET A 710 3.29 21.79 28.85
N GLY A 711 4.00 20.87 29.51
CA GLY A 711 4.24 19.53 28.95
C GLY A 711 2.95 18.74 28.76
N GLU A 712 2.03 18.77 29.73
CA GLU A 712 0.74 18.06 29.63
C GLU A 712 -0.20 18.67 28.58
N ASP A 713 -0.07 19.95 28.23
CA ASP A 713 -0.82 20.58 27.13
C ASP A 713 -0.44 19.96 25.77
N ILE A 714 0.88 19.82 25.50
CA ILE A 714 1.35 19.17 24.25
C ILE A 714 1.10 17.66 24.26
N SER A 715 1.07 17.02 25.42
CA SER A 715 0.85 15.57 25.57
C SER A 715 -0.56 15.24 26.08
N GLY A 716 -0.68 14.89 27.36
CA GLY A 716 -1.91 14.56 28.07
C GLY A 716 -1.68 14.58 29.59
N THR A 717 -2.74 14.59 30.40
CA THR A 717 -2.61 14.61 31.86
C THR A 717 -2.06 13.29 32.37
N GLY A 718 -0.94 13.33 33.09
CA GLY A 718 -0.18 12.16 33.53
C GLY A 718 0.85 11.64 32.53
N ASP A 719 0.91 12.17 31.30
CA ASP A 719 1.85 11.70 30.26
C ASP A 719 3.22 12.38 30.31
N THR A 720 3.33 13.51 31.01
CA THR A 720 4.58 14.26 31.21
C THR A 720 5.37 13.69 32.38
N ILE A 721 6.63 13.31 32.12
CA ILE A 721 7.57 12.87 33.16
C ILE A 721 8.39 14.09 33.60
N ARG A 722 8.32 14.44 34.89
CA ARG A 722 9.16 15.46 35.51
C ARG A 722 10.43 14.83 36.09
N ILE A 723 11.58 15.46 35.92
CA ILE A 723 12.91 14.92 36.25
C ILE A 723 13.67 15.92 37.10
N ASP A 724 14.09 15.49 38.29
CA ASP A 724 14.88 16.27 39.27
C ASP A 724 16.33 16.52 38.78
N GLY A 725 16.47 17.47 37.85
CA GLY A 725 17.73 17.90 37.26
C GLY A 725 18.36 16.90 36.26
N TYR A 726 19.26 17.43 35.43
CA TYR A 726 19.88 16.66 34.34
C TYR A 726 20.64 15.41 34.81
N GLY A 727 21.22 15.42 36.02
CA GLY A 727 21.92 14.26 36.59
C GLY A 727 21.03 13.02 36.82
N LYS A 728 19.69 13.14 36.76
CA LYS A 728 18.76 12.00 36.83
C LYS A 728 18.28 11.53 35.45
N LEU A 729 18.36 12.38 34.43
CA LEU A 729 17.84 12.12 33.07
C LEU A 729 18.38 10.81 32.47
N ALA A 730 19.66 10.49 32.69
CA ALA A 730 20.27 9.28 32.15
C ALA A 730 19.73 7.97 32.76
N ALA A 731 19.37 7.98 34.05
CA ALA A 731 18.72 6.84 34.69
C ALA A 731 17.27 6.67 34.19
N GLN A 732 16.54 7.79 34.06
CA GLN A 732 15.18 7.79 33.56
C GLN A 732 15.09 7.28 32.12
N MET A 733 15.93 7.81 31.22
CA MET A 733 16.02 7.36 29.83
C MET A 733 16.37 5.87 29.72
N LYS A 734 17.34 5.39 30.51
CA LYS A 734 17.68 3.96 30.55
C LYS A 734 16.49 3.10 30.99
N SER A 735 15.73 3.50 32.01
CA SER A 735 14.54 2.76 32.44
C SER A 735 13.48 2.71 31.34
N ILE A 736 13.19 3.85 30.70
CA ILE A 736 12.22 3.93 29.59
C ILE A 736 12.60 2.95 28.47
N ALA A 737 13.86 2.96 28.01
CA ALA A 737 14.33 2.02 26.99
C ALA A 737 14.23 0.54 27.46
N GLN A 738 14.56 0.26 28.72
CA GLN A 738 14.41 -1.09 29.29
C GLN A 738 12.94 -1.54 29.37
N ASP A 739 12.01 -0.64 29.66
CA ASP A 739 10.57 -0.94 29.73
C ASP A 739 9.90 -1.06 28.35
N LEU A 740 10.51 -0.50 27.30
CA LEU A 740 10.17 -0.79 25.91
C LEU A 740 10.71 -2.16 25.48
N THR A 741 11.97 -2.51 25.80
CA THR A 741 12.58 -3.77 25.34
C THR A 741 12.07 -5.01 26.06
N LYS A 742 11.56 -4.89 27.31
CA LYS A 742 10.81 -5.96 28.00
C LYS A 742 9.54 -6.40 27.26
N LYS A 743 9.01 -5.58 26.34
CA LYS A 743 7.75 -5.81 25.61
C LYS A 743 7.94 -6.34 24.18
N CYS A 744 9.10 -6.92 23.88
CA CYS A 744 9.36 -7.56 22.59
C CYS A 744 10.11 -8.87 22.84
N ASN A 745 9.48 -10.00 22.56
CA ASN A 745 10.03 -11.32 22.85
C ASN A 745 10.05 -12.23 21.60
N GLY A 746 10.92 -11.87 20.66
CA GLY A 746 11.19 -12.61 19.42
C GLY A 746 10.72 -11.89 18.16
N GLU A 747 11.40 -12.16 17.04
CA GLU A 747 11.04 -11.63 15.72
C GLU A 747 11.19 -12.70 14.63
N VAL A 748 10.20 -12.81 13.74
CA VAL A 748 10.30 -13.55 12.48
C VAL A 748 10.42 -12.57 11.32
N ILE A 749 11.35 -12.81 10.41
CA ILE A 749 11.51 -12.09 9.14
C ILE A 749 11.42 -13.10 8.00
N VAL A 750 10.71 -12.75 6.94
CA VAL A 750 10.76 -13.45 5.64
C VAL A 750 11.22 -12.46 4.58
N LYS A 751 12.24 -12.81 3.80
CA LYS A 751 12.65 -12.08 2.59
C LYS A 751 12.28 -12.87 1.34
N LYS A 752 11.56 -12.22 0.43
CA LYS A 752 11.24 -12.73 -0.89
C LYS A 752 12.37 -12.43 -1.89
N ARG A 753 12.75 -13.43 -2.67
CA ARG A 753 13.61 -13.24 -3.86
C ARG A 753 12.99 -13.88 -5.10
N ILE A 754 13.39 -13.37 -6.26
CA ILE A 754 13.21 -14.05 -7.55
C ILE A 754 14.55 -14.62 -8.00
N VAL A 755 14.55 -15.86 -8.48
CA VAL A 755 15.71 -16.59 -9.02
C VAL A 755 15.45 -17.03 -10.46
N ASP A 756 16.52 -17.40 -11.18
CA ASP A 756 16.40 -18.18 -12.41
C ASP A 756 16.19 -19.67 -12.12
N GLU A 757 15.97 -20.44 -13.19
CA GLU A 757 15.78 -21.90 -13.14
C GLU A 757 16.99 -22.68 -12.58
N ASN A 758 18.17 -22.06 -12.45
CA ASN A 758 19.37 -22.63 -11.83
C ASN A 758 19.56 -22.14 -10.38
N GLY A 759 18.59 -21.42 -9.81
CA GLY A 759 18.66 -20.89 -8.45
C GLY A 759 19.60 -19.70 -8.30
N LYS A 760 20.02 -19.03 -9.37
CA LYS A 760 20.78 -17.77 -9.30
C LYS A 760 19.82 -16.62 -9.06
N VAL A 761 20.13 -15.72 -8.11
CA VAL A 761 19.26 -14.60 -7.76
C VAL A 761 19.16 -13.57 -8.91
N LEU A 762 17.92 -13.23 -9.27
CA LEU A 762 17.54 -12.19 -10.24
C LEU A 762 17.00 -10.93 -9.55
N SER A 763 16.26 -11.10 -8.44
CA SER A 763 15.78 -10.00 -7.59
C SER A 763 15.98 -10.37 -6.12
N ASP A 764 16.79 -9.60 -5.40
CA ASP A 764 17.08 -9.80 -3.96
C ASP A 764 16.17 -8.92 -3.08
N GLY A 765 14.86 -8.98 -3.29
CA GLY A 765 13.86 -8.24 -2.52
C GLY A 765 12.65 -7.85 -3.36
N GLU A 766 11.70 -8.76 -3.51
CA GLU A 766 10.49 -8.52 -4.32
C GLU A 766 9.27 -8.14 -3.46
N PRO A 767 8.72 -6.91 -3.60
CA PRO A 767 7.56 -6.45 -2.83
C PRO A 767 6.25 -7.03 -3.33
N GLY A 768 5.17 -6.87 -2.54
CA GLY A 768 3.83 -7.33 -2.94
C GLY A 768 3.63 -8.86 -2.86
N TRP A 769 4.65 -9.62 -2.43
CA TRP A 769 4.54 -11.04 -2.11
C TRP A 769 3.96 -11.23 -0.71
N GLU A 770 3.34 -12.38 -0.47
CA GLU A 770 2.47 -12.55 0.69
C GLU A 770 2.73 -13.86 1.43
N PHE A 771 2.74 -13.75 2.76
CA PHE A 771 3.03 -14.84 3.68
C PHE A 771 2.06 -14.85 4.85
N THR A 772 1.64 -16.02 5.28
CA THR A 772 0.92 -16.23 6.54
C THR A 772 1.84 -16.92 7.52
N LEU A 773 2.01 -16.32 8.70
CA LEU A 773 2.66 -16.93 9.86
C LEU A 773 1.59 -17.49 10.81
N SER A 774 1.77 -18.71 11.31
CA SER A 774 0.85 -19.37 12.24
C SER A 774 1.63 -20.05 13.38
N ALA A 775 1.17 -19.87 14.62
CA ALA A 775 1.81 -20.34 15.84
C ALA A 775 1.08 -21.53 16.48
N ASN A 776 0.70 -22.53 15.69
CA ASN A 776 0.11 -23.80 16.12
C ASN A 776 -1.08 -23.71 17.12
N GLY A 777 -1.81 -22.59 17.10
CA GLY A 777 -2.95 -22.32 18.01
C GLY A 777 -2.60 -21.51 19.27
N GLN A 778 -1.32 -21.24 19.55
CA GLN A 778 -0.88 -20.37 20.64
C GLN A 778 -1.06 -18.89 20.25
N LYS A 779 -1.60 -18.07 21.16
CA LYS A 779 -1.73 -16.61 20.96
C LYS A 779 -0.42 -15.91 21.33
N VAL A 780 0.56 -15.99 20.43
CA VAL A 780 1.92 -15.45 20.63
C VAL A 780 2.36 -14.50 19.52
N ILE A 781 1.64 -14.43 18.39
CA ILE A 781 1.98 -13.50 17.31
C ILE A 781 1.40 -12.13 17.65
N ASP A 782 2.22 -11.10 17.56
CA ASP A 782 1.88 -9.74 17.94
C ASP A 782 1.50 -8.89 16.72
N PRO A 783 0.21 -8.55 16.53
CA PRO A 783 -0.24 -7.70 15.42
C PRO A 783 0.01 -6.20 15.66
N GLY A 784 0.57 -5.81 16.82
CA GLY A 784 0.82 -4.42 17.21
C GLY A 784 -0.40 -3.64 17.74
N ASN A 785 -1.51 -4.33 17.99
CA ASN A 785 -2.71 -3.77 18.64
C ASN A 785 -2.84 -4.15 20.13
N GLY A 786 -1.84 -4.82 20.71
CA GLY A 786 -1.84 -5.29 22.09
C GLY A 786 -2.64 -6.57 22.38
N SER A 787 -3.30 -7.17 21.38
CA SER A 787 -4.00 -8.45 21.49
C SER A 787 -3.33 -9.52 20.62
N LEU A 788 -2.71 -10.52 21.25
CA LEU A 788 -1.95 -11.56 20.55
C LEU A 788 -2.88 -12.51 19.78
N VAL A 789 -2.42 -12.93 18.59
CA VAL A 789 -3.15 -13.78 17.65
C VAL A 789 -2.43 -15.11 17.39
N THR A 790 -3.16 -16.08 16.86
CA THR A 790 -2.64 -17.42 16.51
C THR A 790 -2.08 -17.52 15.09
N GLN A 791 -2.45 -16.58 14.23
CA GLN A 791 -1.99 -16.46 12.84
C GLN A 791 -2.03 -14.99 12.38
N TRP A 792 -1.11 -14.58 11.51
CA TRP A 792 -1.09 -13.24 10.90
C TRP A 792 -0.54 -13.27 9.47
N ARG A 793 -1.34 -12.78 8.51
CA ARG A 793 -1.00 -12.59 7.08
C ARG A 793 -0.31 -11.24 6.89
N LYS A 794 0.82 -11.21 6.16
CA LYS A 794 1.54 -9.99 5.78
C LYS A 794 2.00 -10.01 4.32
N VAL A 795 2.12 -8.80 3.78
CA VAL A 795 2.70 -8.53 2.46
C VAL A 795 4.11 -7.95 2.64
N THR A 796 5.03 -8.31 1.77
CA THR A 796 6.42 -7.84 1.77
C THR A 796 6.53 -6.38 1.33
N SER A 797 7.26 -5.58 2.12
CA SER A 797 7.39 -4.12 1.94
C SER A 797 7.99 -3.69 0.61
N ALA A 798 7.54 -2.53 0.12
CA ALA A 798 8.07 -1.84 -1.06
C ALA A 798 9.02 -0.66 -0.73
N ARG A 799 9.26 -0.37 0.55
CA ARG A 799 10.19 0.69 0.98
C ARG A 799 11.64 0.20 0.78
N ASN A 800 12.57 1.08 0.43
CA ASN A 800 13.94 0.68 0.05
C ASN A 800 14.74 0.03 1.19
N GLU A 801 14.38 0.38 2.43
CA GLU A 801 14.99 -0.01 3.71
C GLU A 801 14.73 -1.48 4.10
N ASP A 802 13.54 -2.00 3.79
CA ASP A 802 13.08 -3.35 4.15
C ASP A 802 12.48 -4.09 2.92
N ARG A 803 12.91 -3.70 1.72
CA ARG A 803 12.33 -4.13 0.44
C ARG A 803 12.26 -5.65 0.30
N GLY A 804 11.06 -6.14 -0.03
CA GLY A 804 10.80 -7.56 -0.21
C GLY A 804 10.80 -8.34 1.11
N THR A 805 10.71 -7.68 2.27
CA THR A 805 10.61 -8.37 3.57
C THR A 805 9.25 -8.19 4.23
N ALA A 806 8.81 -9.23 4.93
CA ALA A 806 7.68 -9.21 5.87
C ALA A 806 8.21 -9.60 7.26
N ARG A 807 7.68 -8.97 8.33
CA ARG A 807 8.23 -9.06 9.69
C ARG A 807 7.11 -9.23 10.73
N TRP A 808 7.26 -10.13 11.69
CA TRP A 808 6.28 -10.38 12.75
C TRP A 808 6.96 -10.31 14.12
N GLY A 809 6.35 -9.60 15.07
CA GLY A 809 6.71 -9.72 16.48
C GLY A 809 6.15 -11.00 17.07
N ILE A 810 6.93 -11.66 17.91
CA ILE A 810 6.50 -12.80 18.74
C ILE A 810 6.54 -12.35 20.19
N GLN A 811 5.70 -12.96 21.03
CA GLN A 811 5.60 -12.68 22.46
C GLN A 811 5.37 -14.00 23.21
N SER A 812 6.46 -14.66 23.60
CA SER A 812 6.42 -15.86 24.46
C SER A 812 7.73 -16.00 25.25
N GLU A 813 7.64 -16.48 26.50
CA GLU A 813 8.81 -16.81 27.33
C GLU A 813 9.27 -18.28 27.14
N GLU A 814 8.72 -18.98 26.15
CA GLU A 814 9.00 -20.40 25.82
C GLU A 814 9.39 -20.53 24.33
N GLU A 815 10.16 -21.56 23.96
CA GLU A 815 10.51 -21.85 22.57
C GLU A 815 9.28 -21.99 21.66
N GLN A 816 9.37 -21.58 20.40
CA GLN A 816 8.22 -21.55 19.49
C GLN A 816 8.51 -22.28 18.18
N LYS A 817 7.65 -23.24 17.82
CA LYS A 817 7.62 -23.83 16.47
C LYS A 817 6.54 -23.13 15.65
N LEU A 818 6.95 -22.40 14.62
CA LEU A 818 6.06 -21.56 13.81
C LEU A 818 5.98 -22.08 12.38
N THR A 819 4.79 -21.98 11.78
CA THR A 819 4.54 -22.36 10.39
C THR A 819 4.41 -21.11 9.53
N LEU A 820 5.14 -21.06 8.43
CA LEU A 820 5.11 -20.01 7.41
C LEU A 820 4.55 -20.61 6.11
N VAL A 821 3.65 -19.88 5.43
CA VAL A 821 3.09 -20.31 4.14
C VAL A 821 3.10 -19.14 3.16
N GLU A 822 3.70 -19.34 1.99
CA GLU A 822 3.65 -18.39 0.87
C GLU A 822 2.33 -18.51 0.11
N ASN A 823 1.72 -17.38 -0.24
CA ASN A 823 0.65 -17.32 -1.23
C ASN A 823 1.24 -17.00 -2.61
N GLN A 824 1.28 -17.99 -3.51
CA GLN A 824 1.90 -17.86 -4.83
C GLN A 824 1.31 -16.72 -5.67
N GLN A 825 2.18 -15.97 -6.36
CA GLN A 825 1.78 -15.08 -7.44
C GLN A 825 1.66 -15.84 -8.77
N GLN A 826 0.70 -15.44 -9.61
CA GLN A 826 0.49 -16.01 -10.93
C GLN A 826 1.73 -15.80 -11.83
N GLY A 827 2.15 -16.85 -12.55
CA GLY A 827 3.33 -16.79 -13.42
C GLY A 827 4.67 -17.04 -12.71
N TYR A 828 4.62 -17.52 -11.46
CA TYR A 828 5.79 -17.90 -10.66
C TYR A 828 5.57 -19.27 -10.01
N SER A 829 6.65 -19.89 -9.53
CA SER A 829 6.60 -21.12 -8.72
C SER A 829 7.76 -21.16 -7.72
N LEU A 830 7.58 -21.86 -6.61
CA LEU A 830 8.57 -21.93 -5.54
C LEU A 830 9.85 -22.66 -6.01
N TYR A 831 11.00 -22.05 -5.78
CA TYR A 831 12.31 -22.63 -6.02
C TYR A 831 12.85 -23.26 -4.73
N GLN A 832 12.81 -24.59 -4.64
CA GLN A 832 13.38 -25.29 -3.49
C GLN A 832 14.91 -25.30 -3.55
N ARG A 833 15.57 -24.95 -2.44
CA ARG A 833 17.00 -25.19 -2.25
C ARG A 833 17.19 -26.45 -1.42
N ASP A 834 17.95 -27.41 -1.93
CA ASP A 834 18.23 -28.68 -1.26
C ASP A 834 16.95 -29.43 -0.80
N GLY A 835 15.88 -29.30 -1.60
CA GLY A 835 14.55 -29.85 -1.32
C GLY A 835 13.75 -29.09 -0.24
N LYS A 836 14.19 -27.89 0.18
CA LYS A 836 13.54 -27.06 1.20
C LYS A 836 12.84 -25.85 0.59
N ASN A 837 11.64 -25.55 1.12
CA ASN A 837 10.83 -24.41 0.67
C ASN A 837 11.40 -23.03 1.10
N ALA A 838 12.34 -23.01 2.03
CA ALA A 838 13.03 -21.80 2.48
C ALA A 838 14.43 -22.13 3.03
N VAL A 839 15.32 -21.13 3.05
CA VAL A 839 16.57 -21.17 3.82
C VAL A 839 16.45 -20.20 4.99
N CYS A 840 16.47 -20.72 6.21
CA CYS A 840 16.25 -19.94 7.43
C CYS A 840 17.49 -19.90 8.33
N HIS A 841 17.70 -18.76 8.98
CA HIS A 841 18.78 -18.51 9.92
C HIS A 841 18.22 -17.98 11.23
N GLU A 842 18.75 -18.45 12.36
CA GLU A 842 18.52 -17.87 13.67
C GLU A 842 19.65 -16.88 14.00
N THR A 843 19.32 -15.73 14.58
CA THR A 843 20.26 -14.78 15.18
C THR A 843 20.00 -14.66 16.68
N ARG A 844 21.06 -14.77 17.49
CA ARG A 844 21.08 -14.50 18.92
C ARG A 844 22.40 -13.85 19.31
N GLU A 845 22.34 -12.77 20.10
CA GLU A 845 23.53 -12.07 20.62
C GLU A 845 24.55 -11.67 19.52
N GLY A 846 24.04 -11.29 18.33
CA GLY A 846 24.83 -10.94 17.14
C GLY A 846 25.30 -12.13 16.29
N ASN A 847 25.46 -13.31 16.90
CA ASN A 847 25.78 -14.55 16.18
C ASN A 847 24.59 -15.00 15.33
N THR A 848 24.85 -15.49 14.11
CA THR A 848 23.82 -15.99 13.20
C THR A 848 24.21 -17.37 12.65
N ALA A 849 23.28 -18.33 12.72
CA ALA A 849 23.48 -19.70 12.28
C ALA A 849 22.29 -20.15 11.42
N GLN A 850 22.52 -21.01 10.42
CA GLN A 850 21.45 -21.61 9.64
C GLN A 850 20.70 -22.66 10.48
N ILE A 851 19.37 -22.64 10.44
CA ILE A 851 18.50 -23.58 11.17
C ILE A 851 17.78 -24.54 10.22
N PRO A 852 17.42 -25.76 10.68
CA PRO A 852 16.65 -26.70 9.88
C PRO A 852 15.24 -26.17 9.57
N VAL A 853 14.72 -26.59 8.42
CA VAL A 853 13.40 -26.25 7.89
C VAL A 853 12.67 -27.53 7.50
N GLU A 854 11.40 -27.65 7.87
CA GLU A 854 10.52 -28.77 7.48
C GLU A 854 9.44 -28.25 6.54
N ASN A 855 9.30 -28.81 5.32
CA ASN A 855 8.27 -28.36 4.38
C ASN A 855 6.87 -28.79 4.85
N VAL A 856 5.87 -27.92 4.65
CA VAL A 856 4.45 -28.15 4.96
C VAL A 856 3.64 -27.89 3.69
N GLY A 857 3.32 -28.96 2.96
CA GLY A 857 2.72 -28.85 1.63
C GLY A 857 3.66 -28.20 0.61
N GLU A 858 3.08 -27.67 -0.46
CA GLU A 858 3.84 -27.15 -1.62
C GLU A 858 4.54 -25.82 -1.32
N PHE A 859 3.88 -24.90 -0.59
CA PHE A 859 4.34 -23.52 -0.37
C PHE A 859 4.60 -23.16 1.10
N GLY A 860 4.46 -24.12 2.02
CA GLY A 860 4.63 -23.91 3.45
C GLY A 860 5.88 -24.55 4.02
N PHE A 861 6.29 -24.12 5.21
CA PHE A 861 7.37 -24.70 5.99
C PHE A 861 7.26 -24.35 7.49
N THR A 862 7.88 -25.13 8.37
CA THR A 862 8.06 -24.77 9.78
C THR A 862 9.49 -24.40 10.12
N VAL A 863 9.62 -23.56 11.15
CA VAL A 863 10.87 -23.15 11.79
C VAL A 863 10.71 -23.20 13.30
N ASN A 864 11.81 -23.47 14.01
CA ASN A 864 11.89 -23.32 15.46
C ASN A 864 12.61 -22.01 15.79
N MET A 865 12.11 -21.29 16.79
CA MET A 865 12.79 -20.17 17.45
C MET A 865 13.22 -20.63 18.84
N SER A 866 14.53 -20.65 19.10
CA SER A 866 15.07 -21.00 20.42
C SER A 866 14.68 -19.97 21.48
N GLU A 867 14.63 -20.40 22.73
CA GLU A 867 14.50 -19.58 23.93
C GLU A 867 15.83 -19.63 24.73
N LYS A 868 16.19 -18.53 25.39
CA LYS A 868 17.23 -18.46 26.42
C LYS A 868 16.99 -17.21 27.28
N ASP A 869 17.08 -17.33 28.61
CA ASP A 869 16.91 -16.22 29.58
C ASP A 869 15.55 -15.49 29.49
N LYS A 870 14.46 -16.26 29.26
CA LYS A 870 13.10 -15.81 28.92
C LYS A 870 13.03 -15.00 27.63
N LYS A 871 13.98 -15.19 26.70
CA LYS A 871 14.08 -14.44 25.44
C LYS A 871 14.16 -15.36 24.22
N LEU A 872 13.15 -15.25 23.37
CA LEU A 872 13.15 -15.82 22.04
C LEU A 872 14.22 -15.18 21.14
N SER A 873 14.68 -15.97 20.17
CA SER A 873 15.62 -15.54 19.13
C SER A 873 14.97 -14.66 18.05
N ARG A 874 15.76 -14.24 17.06
CA ARG A 874 15.25 -13.74 15.78
C ARG A 874 15.45 -14.79 14.71
N VAL A 875 14.41 -15.18 13.97
CA VAL A 875 14.53 -16.04 12.79
C VAL A 875 14.33 -15.23 11.51
N SER A 876 15.23 -15.40 10.54
CA SER A 876 15.20 -14.77 9.23
C SER A 876 15.24 -15.82 8.12
N CYS A 877 14.16 -15.90 7.35
CA CYS A 877 13.96 -16.87 6.28
C CYS A 877 14.02 -16.21 4.91
N VAL A 878 14.58 -16.92 3.94
CA VAL A 878 14.63 -16.49 2.54
C VAL A 878 13.86 -17.49 1.69
N VAL A 879 12.87 -16.99 0.93
CA VAL A 879 11.97 -17.78 0.08
C VAL A 879 12.15 -17.32 -1.37
N ASP A 880 12.63 -18.22 -2.22
CA ASP A 880 12.99 -17.96 -3.61
C ASP A 880 11.93 -18.52 -4.55
N ASN A 881 11.45 -17.75 -5.53
CA ASN A 881 10.61 -18.27 -6.62
C ASN A 881 11.25 -17.96 -7.97
N TYR A 882 10.97 -18.78 -8.97
CA TYR A 882 11.35 -18.50 -10.36
C TYR A 882 10.12 -18.09 -11.17
N LYS A 883 10.29 -17.25 -12.20
CA LYS A 883 9.22 -16.96 -13.15
C LYS A 883 9.00 -18.20 -14.03
N THR A 884 7.77 -18.71 -14.07
CA THR A 884 7.43 -19.82 -14.97
C THR A 884 7.48 -19.34 -16.42
N PRO A 885 8.12 -20.07 -17.35
CA PRO A 885 8.10 -19.70 -18.77
C PRO A 885 6.68 -19.74 -19.35
N GLU A 886 6.35 -18.78 -20.22
CA GLU A 886 5.08 -18.73 -20.95
C GLU A 886 5.07 -19.74 -22.11
N ALA A 887 5.11 -21.03 -21.77
CA ALA A 887 4.94 -22.10 -22.75
C ALA A 887 3.50 -22.11 -23.27
N LYS A 888 3.35 -22.16 -24.59
CA LYS A 888 2.07 -22.49 -25.24
C LYS A 888 1.91 -24.00 -25.29
N GLY A 889 0.73 -24.46 -24.88
CA GLY A 889 0.39 -25.88 -24.83
C GLY A 889 -1.00 -26.11 -25.38
N LYS A 890 -1.12 -27.10 -26.27
CA LYS A 890 -2.40 -27.54 -26.82
C LYS A 890 -2.44 -29.05 -26.73
N LEU A 891 -3.38 -29.57 -25.96
CA LEU A 891 -3.66 -31.00 -25.89
C LEU A 891 -4.79 -31.32 -26.86
N THR A 892 -4.52 -32.19 -27.82
CA THR A 892 -5.48 -32.68 -28.82
C THR A 892 -5.95 -34.07 -28.43
N PHE A 893 -7.26 -34.31 -28.46
CA PHE A 893 -7.86 -35.61 -28.15
C PHE A 893 -8.20 -36.34 -29.43
N LYS A 894 -7.90 -37.64 -29.49
CA LYS A 894 -8.34 -38.52 -30.57
C LYS A 894 -9.13 -39.70 -30.01
N LYS A 895 -10.13 -40.16 -30.75
CA LYS A 895 -10.78 -41.44 -30.48
C LYS A 895 -10.21 -42.53 -31.38
N ALA A 896 -10.15 -43.74 -30.85
CA ALA A 896 -9.82 -44.95 -31.58
C ALA A 896 -10.73 -46.11 -31.15
N GLN A 897 -10.75 -47.15 -31.97
CA GLN A 897 -11.26 -48.48 -31.63
C GLN A 897 -10.09 -49.47 -31.51
N TYR A 898 -10.19 -50.40 -30.57
CA TYR A 898 -9.28 -51.52 -30.35
C TYR A 898 -9.97 -52.81 -30.79
N VAL A 899 -9.48 -53.41 -31.87
CA VAL A 899 -10.02 -54.63 -32.49
C VAL A 899 -8.86 -55.55 -32.86
N ASP A 900 -8.93 -56.82 -32.48
CA ASP A 900 -7.96 -57.87 -32.83
C ASP A 900 -6.47 -57.48 -32.60
N GLY A 901 -6.20 -56.80 -31.48
CA GLY A 901 -4.86 -56.32 -31.11
C GLY A 901 -4.41 -55.01 -31.78
N LYS A 902 -5.27 -54.40 -32.60
CA LYS A 902 -4.94 -53.20 -33.39
C LYS A 902 -5.78 -51.99 -32.96
N ILE A 903 -5.09 -50.91 -32.59
CA ILE A 903 -5.69 -49.58 -32.42
C ILE A 903 -5.89 -48.95 -33.81
N THR A 904 -7.10 -48.49 -34.10
CA THR A 904 -7.44 -47.75 -35.33
C THR A 904 -8.12 -46.43 -34.96
N GLU A 905 -7.54 -45.30 -35.34
CA GLU A 905 -8.12 -43.97 -35.09
C GLU A 905 -9.47 -43.80 -35.83
N MET A 906 -10.39 -43.06 -35.20
CA MET A 906 -11.71 -42.75 -35.73
C MET A 906 -11.78 -41.30 -36.23
N PRO A 907 -12.73 -40.95 -37.13
CA PRO A 907 -13.02 -39.57 -37.46
C PRO A 907 -13.48 -38.77 -36.23
N GLY A 908 -12.64 -37.83 -35.80
CA GLY A 908 -12.85 -37.00 -34.62
C GLY A 908 -13.04 -37.80 -33.33
N LEU A 909 -14.04 -37.43 -32.53
CA LEU A 909 -14.35 -38.10 -31.26
C LEU A 909 -15.46 -39.18 -31.35
N GLY A 910 -15.98 -39.49 -32.54
CA GLY A 910 -17.01 -40.54 -32.71
C GLY A 910 -18.34 -40.34 -31.94
N GLY A 911 -18.56 -39.17 -31.34
CA GLY A 911 -19.69 -38.88 -30.45
C GLY A 911 -19.45 -39.18 -28.96
N ALA A 912 -18.20 -39.48 -28.59
CA ALA A 912 -17.74 -39.68 -27.21
C ALA A 912 -17.72 -38.37 -26.40
N ILE A 913 -17.66 -38.51 -25.06
CA ILE A 913 -17.52 -37.41 -24.10
C ILE A 913 -16.48 -37.81 -23.04
N PHE A 914 -15.52 -36.93 -22.78
CA PHE A 914 -14.53 -37.09 -21.71
C PHE A 914 -14.67 -36.02 -20.65
N GLU A 915 -14.26 -36.33 -19.43
CA GLU A 915 -14.12 -35.41 -18.32
C GLU A 915 -12.71 -35.53 -17.74
N ILE A 916 -12.07 -34.40 -17.45
CA ILE A 916 -10.70 -34.36 -16.92
C ILE A 916 -10.75 -33.83 -15.49
N TYR A 917 -10.13 -34.55 -14.56
CA TYR A 917 -10.03 -34.21 -13.15
C TYR A 917 -8.55 -34.11 -12.73
N PRO A 918 -8.16 -33.20 -11.82
CA PRO A 918 -6.85 -33.23 -11.20
C PRO A 918 -6.71 -34.46 -10.29
N ALA A 919 -5.49 -34.87 -9.98
CA ALA A 919 -5.24 -35.98 -9.07
C ALA A 919 -5.08 -35.54 -7.60
N LYS A 920 -5.63 -36.34 -6.69
CA LYS A 920 -5.50 -36.23 -5.24
C LYS A 920 -5.49 -37.62 -4.62
N ASP A 921 -4.58 -37.86 -3.68
CA ASP A 921 -4.40 -39.15 -3.00
C ASP A 921 -4.34 -40.36 -3.97
N GLY A 922 -3.72 -40.14 -5.15
CA GLY A 922 -3.57 -41.14 -6.21
C GLY A 922 -4.84 -41.43 -7.03
N LYS A 923 -5.91 -40.63 -6.89
CA LYS A 923 -7.24 -40.80 -7.53
C LYS A 923 -7.72 -39.50 -8.18
N PRO A 924 -8.78 -39.51 -9.01
CA PRO A 924 -9.41 -38.29 -9.51
C PRO A 924 -10.03 -37.49 -8.35
N ASP A 925 -9.78 -36.18 -8.25
CA ASP A 925 -10.38 -35.33 -7.22
C ASP A 925 -11.80 -34.89 -7.60
N TYR A 926 -12.78 -35.68 -7.17
CA TYR A 926 -14.20 -35.34 -7.30
C TYR A 926 -14.69 -34.29 -6.29
N SER A 927 -13.86 -33.82 -5.34
CA SER A 927 -14.33 -32.92 -4.26
C SER A 927 -14.73 -31.52 -4.73
N ALA A 928 -14.32 -31.10 -5.93
CA ALA A 928 -14.80 -29.88 -6.59
C ALA A 928 -16.21 -30.03 -7.21
N GLY A 929 -16.78 -31.24 -7.26
CA GLY A 929 -18.13 -31.52 -7.76
C GLY A 929 -18.35 -31.38 -9.28
N LYS A 930 -17.31 -30.99 -10.04
CA LYS A 930 -17.31 -30.88 -11.51
C LYS A 930 -15.88 -31.07 -12.07
N PRO A 931 -15.71 -31.53 -13.31
CA PRO A 931 -14.39 -31.68 -13.92
C PRO A 931 -13.72 -30.33 -14.23
N LEU A 932 -12.40 -30.37 -14.38
CA LEU A 932 -11.56 -29.27 -14.87
C LEU A 932 -11.84 -28.97 -16.36
N TYR A 933 -12.10 -30.00 -17.16
CA TYR A 933 -12.52 -29.88 -18.56
C TYR A 933 -13.57 -30.96 -18.88
N THR A 934 -14.63 -30.59 -19.62
CA THR A 934 -15.53 -31.56 -20.27
C THR A 934 -15.34 -31.46 -21.78
N ILE A 935 -14.79 -32.53 -22.38
CA ILE A 935 -14.51 -32.62 -23.81
C ILE A 935 -15.75 -33.18 -24.51
N LYS A 936 -16.34 -32.39 -25.42
CA LYS A 936 -17.59 -32.71 -26.13
C LYS A 936 -17.33 -33.04 -27.61
N PRO A 937 -18.26 -33.72 -28.32
CA PRO A 937 -18.12 -33.95 -29.76
C PRO A 937 -17.87 -32.65 -30.52
N GLY A 938 -16.82 -32.63 -31.35
CA GLY A 938 -16.35 -31.44 -32.07
C GLY A 938 -15.35 -30.55 -31.32
N GLN A 939 -15.16 -30.74 -30.01
CA GLN A 939 -14.13 -30.05 -29.22
C GLN A 939 -12.87 -30.92 -29.12
N GLU A 940 -12.13 -31.04 -30.21
CA GLU A 940 -11.00 -31.99 -30.33
C GLU A 940 -9.72 -31.54 -29.61
N SER A 941 -9.70 -30.39 -28.94
CA SER A 941 -8.52 -29.93 -28.19
C SER A 941 -8.84 -28.91 -27.08
N ILE A 942 -7.87 -28.73 -26.18
CA ILE A 942 -7.85 -27.69 -25.13
C ILE A 942 -6.50 -26.98 -25.08
N GLU A 943 -6.52 -25.74 -24.63
CA GLU A 943 -5.32 -25.03 -24.16
C GLU A 943 -4.89 -25.56 -22.79
N VAL A 944 -3.60 -25.89 -22.66
CA VAL A 944 -2.97 -26.28 -21.40
C VAL A 944 -2.54 -25.03 -20.64
N LYS A 945 -3.06 -24.87 -19.43
CA LYS A 945 -2.83 -23.68 -18.57
C LYS A 945 -2.20 -24.01 -17.21
N THR A 946 -2.04 -25.30 -16.91
CA THR A 946 -1.41 -25.83 -15.69
C THR A 946 -0.69 -27.14 -16.02
N THR A 947 0.41 -27.41 -15.31
CA THR A 947 1.07 -28.72 -15.26
C THR A 947 0.50 -29.57 -14.12
N GLY A 948 0.78 -30.87 -14.12
CA GLY A 948 0.45 -31.78 -13.02
C GLY A 948 -0.04 -33.14 -13.50
N THR A 949 -0.49 -33.96 -12.54
CA THR A 949 -1.14 -35.24 -12.79
C THR A 949 -2.66 -35.06 -12.90
N PHE A 950 -3.24 -35.69 -13.92
CA PHE A 950 -4.66 -35.65 -14.22
C PHE A 950 -5.24 -37.07 -14.46
N PHE A 951 -6.55 -37.17 -14.39
CA PHE A 951 -7.31 -38.36 -14.76
C PHE A 951 -8.34 -38.01 -15.85
N LEU A 952 -8.37 -38.80 -16.92
CA LEU A 952 -9.43 -38.80 -17.91
C LEU A 952 -10.49 -39.83 -17.50
N VAL A 953 -11.73 -39.38 -17.36
CA VAL A 953 -12.93 -40.21 -17.19
C VAL A 953 -13.71 -40.15 -18.49
N GLU A 954 -13.98 -41.27 -19.14
CA GLU A 954 -14.93 -41.29 -20.24
C GLU A 954 -16.35 -41.37 -19.67
N THR A 955 -17.24 -40.48 -20.10
CA THR A 955 -18.64 -40.45 -19.65
C THR A 955 -19.63 -40.83 -20.74
N LYS A 956 -19.18 -40.94 -21.99
CA LYS A 956 -19.90 -41.55 -23.10
C LYS A 956 -18.93 -42.08 -24.16
N ALA A 957 -19.13 -43.32 -24.62
CA ALA A 957 -18.42 -43.92 -25.74
C ALA A 957 -19.09 -43.64 -27.10
N PRO A 958 -18.40 -43.85 -28.24
CA PRO A 958 -19.00 -43.89 -29.57
C PRO A 958 -20.04 -45.02 -29.72
N ASN A 959 -20.96 -44.87 -30.67
CA ASN A 959 -21.95 -45.90 -30.96
C ASN A 959 -21.27 -47.22 -31.40
N GLY A 960 -21.54 -48.32 -30.69
CA GLY A 960 -20.99 -49.65 -30.99
C GLY A 960 -19.66 -49.96 -30.28
N LEU A 961 -19.16 -49.06 -29.42
CA LEU A 961 -17.98 -49.29 -28.59
C LEU A 961 -18.34 -49.25 -27.09
N ASN A 962 -17.53 -49.89 -26.26
CA ASN A 962 -17.72 -49.98 -24.81
C ASN A 962 -17.00 -48.82 -24.10
N LEU A 963 -17.68 -48.19 -23.14
CA LEU A 963 -17.13 -47.17 -22.26
C LEU A 963 -15.90 -47.69 -21.50
N LEU A 964 -14.86 -46.86 -21.35
CA LEU A 964 -13.72 -47.18 -20.49
C LEU A 964 -14.17 -47.52 -19.04
N PRO A 965 -13.76 -48.67 -18.47
CA PRO A 965 -14.28 -49.15 -17.19
C PRO A 965 -13.70 -48.42 -15.97
N HIS A 966 -12.62 -47.65 -16.13
CA HIS A 966 -11.93 -46.94 -15.05
C HIS A 966 -11.34 -45.60 -15.54
N PRO A 967 -11.23 -44.58 -14.68
CA PRO A 967 -10.46 -43.37 -14.97
C PRO A 967 -9.00 -43.67 -15.28
N VAL A 968 -8.42 -43.03 -16.30
CA VAL A 968 -7.05 -43.27 -16.75
C VAL A 968 -6.14 -42.10 -16.43
N LYS A 969 -5.01 -42.38 -15.79
CA LYS A 969 -4.00 -41.39 -15.37
C LYS A 969 -3.15 -40.92 -16.55
N PHE A 970 -3.01 -39.61 -16.70
CA PHE A 970 -2.01 -38.97 -17.56
C PHE A 970 -1.35 -37.80 -16.83
N GLU A 971 -0.21 -37.34 -17.31
CA GLU A 971 0.58 -36.28 -16.69
C GLU A 971 0.99 -35.25 -17.75
N ILE A 972 0.84 -33.97 -17.43
CA ILE A 972 1.38 -32.87 -18.23
C ILE A 972 2.51 -32.23 -17.43
N ALA A 973 3.73 -32.49 -17.84
CA ALA A 973 4.94 -31.91 -17.26
C ALA A 973 5.49 -30.81 -18.18
N MET A 974 6.55 -30.13 -17.75
CA MET A 974 7.34 -29.25 -18.61
C MET A 974 8.76 -29.80 -18.75
N ASP A 975 9.18 -30.03 -19.99
CA ASP A 975 10.56 -30.41 -20.31
C ASP A 975 11.49 -29.22 -20.07
N GLN A 976 12.33 -29.34 -19.05
CA GLN A 976 13.28 -28.31 -18.64
C GLN A 976 14.39 -28.05 -19.69
N THR A 977 14.60 -28.98 -20.64
CA THR A 977 15.57 -28.86 -21.72
C THR A 977 14.94 -28.20 -22.94
N THR A 978 13.83 -28.72 -23.45
CA THR A 978 13.19 -28.20 -24.68
C THR A 978 12.23 -27.02 -24.46
N LYS A 979 11.96 -26.67 -23.20
CA LYS A 979 11.05 -25.58 -22.76
C LYS A 979 9.63 -25.72 -23.33
N LYS A 980 9.16 -26.95 -23.48
CA LYS A 980 7.79 -27.28 -23.93
C LYS A 980 7.07 -28.13 -22.90
N TYR A 981 5.75 -28.07 -22.88
CA TYR A 981 4.96 -29.09 -22.21
C TYR A 981 5.20 -30.46 -22.84
N THR A 982 5.24 -31.49 -22.01
CA THR A 982 5.27 -32.91 -22.40
C THR A 982 4.02 -33.57 -21.84
N ILE A 983 3.41 -34.48 -22.60
CA ILE A 983 2.38 -35.37 -22.08
C ILE A 983 2.94 -36.79 -21.93
N SER A 984 2.61 -37.45 -20.84
CA SER A 984 2.82 -38.90 -20.66
C SER A 984 1.55 -39.56 -20.14
N ALA A 985 1.40 -40.86 -20.39
CA ALA A 985 0.31 -41.68 -19.85
C ALA A 985 0.85 -43.05 -19.47
N GLY A 986 0.28 -43.67 -18.43
CA GLY A 986 0.68 -45.00 -17.99
C GLY A 986 0.23 -46.07 -19.00
N THR A 987 1.15 -46.92 -19.45
CA THR A 987 0.89 -48.00 -20.41
C THR A 987 0.03 -49.16 -19.86
N SER A 988 -0.43 -49.08 -18.60
CA SER A 988 -0.92 -50.23 -17.80
C SER A 988 -2.08 -51.01 -18.42
N ASN A 989 -2.89 -50.39 -19.28
CA ASN A 989 -4.08 -51.01 -19.87
C ASN A 989 -4.04 -51.08 -21.42
N GLY A 990 -3.02 -50.52 -22.09
CA GLY A 990 -2.92 -50.45 -23.56
C GLY A 990 -3.97 -49.59 -24.30
N LEU A 991 -5.06 -49.18 -23.63
CA LEU A 991 -6.20 -48.46 -24.22
C LEU A 991 -6.00 -46.93 -24.36
N ILE A 992 -4.92 -46.37 -23.84
CA ILE A 992 -4.56 -44.96 -24.05
C ILE A 992 -3.10 -44.85 -24.48
N THR A 993 -2.83 -43.98 -25.46
CA THR A 993 -1.48 -43.55 -25.83
C THR A 993 -1.39 -42.02 -25.78
N ALA A 994 -0.24 -41.52 -25.33
CA ALA A 994 0.06 -40.10 -25.25
C ALA A 994 1.41 -39.80 -25.90
N GLY A 995 1.55 -38.64 -26.52
CA GLY A 995 2.82 -38.21 -27.11
C GLY A 995 2.79 -36.81 -27.70
N GLY A 996 3.96 -36.34 -28.17
CA GLY A 996 4.16 -34.99 -28.67
C GLY A 996 4.46 -33.96 -27.58
N THR A 997 4.73 -32.70 -27.98
CA THR A 997 5.15 -31.62 -27.07
C THR A 997 4.55 -30.27 -27.46
N GLY A 998 4.37 -29.38 -26.49
CA GLY A 998 3.87 -28.01 -26.69
C GLY A 998 2.48 -27.99 -27.32
N GLU A 999 2.35 -27.40 -28.51
CA GLU A 999 1.09 -27.35 -29.26
C GLU A 999 0.76 -28.64 -30.02
N ALA A 1000 1.69 -29.61 -30.05
CA ALA A 1000 1.55 -30.89 -30.75
C ALA A 1000 1.30 -32.07 -29.79
N MET A 1001 0.82 -31.83 -28.57
CA MET A 1001 0.48 -32.91 -27.63
C MET A 1001 -0.82 -33.61 -28.04
N VAL A 1002 -0.80 -34.93 -28.06
CA VAL A 1002 -1.94 -35.79 -28.42
C VAL A 1002 -2.19 -36.82 -27.33
N LEU A 1003 -3.46 -37.01 -26.97
CA LEU A 1003 -3.96 -38.11 -26.14
C LEU A 1003 -5.00 -38.91 -26.94
N THR A 1004 -4.66 -40.13 -27.32
CA THR A 1004 -5.54 -41.03 -28.07
C THR A 1004 -6.19 -42.02 -27.12
N VAL A 1005 -7.52 -42.11 -27.17
CA VAL A 1005 -8.35 -42.95 -26.30
C VAL A 1005 -9.02 -44.05 -27.12
N ALA A 1006 -8.69 -45.31 -26.87
CA ALA A 1006 -9.18 -46.48 -27.59
C ALA A 1006 -10.21 -47.28 -26.78
N ASP A 1007 -11.34 -47.64 -27.40
CA ASP A 1007 -12.36 -48.50 -26.78
C ASP A 1007 -12.40 -49.87 -27.46
N THR A 1008 -12.87 -50.89 -26.74
CA THR A 1008 -13.22 -52.18 -27.34
C THR A 1008 -14.59 -52.12 -28.02
N VAL A 1009 -14.76 -52.88 -29.11
CA VAL A 1009 -16.07 -53.03 -29.77
C VAL A 1009 -17.07 -53.71 -28.83
N SER A 1010 -18.31 -53.22 -28.82
CA SER A 1010 -19.43 -53.91 -28.18
C SER A 1010 -19.76 -55.18 -28.95
N GLY A 1011 -19.34 -56.33 -28.43
CA GLY A 1011 -19.66 -57.62 -29.02
C GLY A 1011 -21.17 -57.84 -29.10
N GLU A 1012 -21.65 -58.41 -30.20
CA GLU A 1012 -23.04 -58.85 -30.29
C GLU A 1012 -23.28 -59.93 -29.22
N LEU A 1013 -24.06 -59.60 -28.19
CA LEU A 1013 -24.61 -60.61 -27.30
C LEU A 1013 -25.41 -61.60 -28.16
N PRO A 1014 -25.10 -62.91 -28.13
CA PRO A 1014 -25.94 -63.89 -28.80
C PRO A 1014 -27.36 -63.77 -28.24
N LYS A 1015 -28.38 -63.86 -29.12
CA LYS A 1015 -29.79 -63.67 -28.74
C LYS A 1015 -30.35 -64.84 -27.93
N THR A 1016 -29.77 -65.12 -26.77
CA THR A 1016 -30.26 -66.07 -25.76
C THR A 1016 -31.43 -65.47 -24.98
N GLY A 1017 -32.46 -65.07 -25.73
CA GLY A 1017 -33.70 -64.43 -25.27
C GLY A 1017 -34.91 -65.00 -26.02
N GLY A 1018 -34.90 -66.30 -26.27
CA GLY A 1018 -36.05 -67.01 -26.87
C GLY A 1018 -37.30 -66.95 -25.99
N ASN A 1019 -38.46 -67.24 -26.59
CA ASN A 1019 -39.81 -66.93 -26.08
C ASN A 1019 -40.20 -67.41 -24.66
N GLY A 1020 -39.35 -68.16 -23.94
CA GLY A 1020 -39.66 -68.70 -22.61
C GLY A 1020 -39.95 -67.65 -21.53
N VAL A 1021 -39.30 -66.48 -21.56
CA VAL A 1021 -39.46 -65.45 -20.50
C VAL A 1021 -40.88 -64.84 -20.51
N TRP A 1022 -41.50 -64.71 -21.69
CA TRP A 1022 -42.87 -64.20 -21.82
C TRP A 1022 -43.92 -65.10 -21.15
N VAL A 1023 -43.70 -66.41 -21.13
CA VAL A 1023 -44.60 -67.38 -20.48
C VAL A 1023 -44.59 -67.17 -18.96
N TRP A 1024 -43.41 -66.97 -18.36
CA TRP A 1024 -43.28 -66.71 -16.93
C TRP A 1024 -43.81 -65.33 -16.52
N ALA A 1025 -43.59 -64.30 -17.35
CA ALA A 1025 -44.13 -62.95 -17.12
C ALA A 1025 -45.67 -62.94 -17.15
N LEU A 1026 -46.29 -63.65 -18.10
CA LEU A 1026 -47.74 -63.82 -18.17
C LEU A 1026 -48.27 -64.66 -17.00
N GLY A 1027 -47.59 -65.76 -16.62
CA GLY A 1027 -47.95 -66.58 -15.47
C GLY A 1027 -47.97 -65.79 -14.15
N GLY A 1028 -46.98 -64.93 -13.93
CA GLY A 1028 -46.94 -64.03 -12.77
C GLY A 1028 -48.11 -63.04 -12.73
N LEU A 1029 -48.47 -62.44 -13.88
CA LEU A 1029 -49.64 -61.55 -13.99
C LEU A 1029 -50.97 -62.28 -13.74
N VAL A 1030 -51.12 -63.51 -14.23
CA VAL A 1030 -52.32 -64.33 -13.99
C VAL A 1030 -52.46 -64.70 -12.51
N MET A 1031 -51.37 -65.07 -11.83
CA MET A 1031 -51.42 -65.35 -10.39
C MET A 1031 -51.71 -64.10 -9.55
N ALA A 1032 -51.16 -62.94 -9.92
CA ALA A 1032 -51.48 -61.66 -9.27
C ALA A 1032 -52.96 -61.27 -9.45
N GLY A 1033 -53.50 -61.42 -10.66
CA GLY A 1033 -54.92 -61.18 -10.96
C GLY A 1033 -55.86 -62.15 -10.23
N GLY A 1034 -55.50 -63.44 -10.17
CA GLY A 1034 -56.23 -64.46 -9.42
C GLY A 1034 -56.26 -64.17 -7.92
N GLY A 1035 -55.13 -63.77 -7.33
CA GLY A 1035 -55.04 -63.36 -5.93
C GLY A 1035 -55.94 -62.16 -5.61
N ALA A 1036 -55.93 -61.13 -6.47
CA ALA A 1036 -56.79 -59.95 -6.32
C ALA A 1036 -58.29 -60.30 -6.38
N LEU A 1037 -58.70 -61.19 -7.30
CA LEU A 1037 -60.09 -61.66 -7.41
C LEU A 1037 -60.51 -62.54 -6.22
N TRP A 1038 -59.62 -63.38 -5.70
CA TRP A 1038 -59.91 -64.23 -4.54
C TRP A 1038 -60.05 -63.42 -3.24
N MET A 1039 -59.20 -62.40 -3.03
CA MET A 1039 -59.37 -61.46 -1.91
C MET A 1039 -60.68 -60.67 -2.01
N ARG A 1040 -61.11 -60.30 -3.23
CA ARG A 1040 -62.38 -59.58 -3.45
C ARG A 1040 -63.62 -60.45 -3.22
N ARG A 1041 -63.49 -61.79 -3.26
CA ARG A 1041 -64.54 -62.76 -2.89
C ARG A 1041 -64.51 -63.22 -1.41
N ARG A 1042 -63.63 -62.66 -0.58
CA ARG A 1042 -63.58 -62.91 0.89
C ARG A 1042 -63.94 -61.67 1.73
N LYS A 1043 -64.56 -60.65 1.12
CA LYS A 1043 -65.12 -59.46 1.78
C LYS A 1043 -66.48 -59.07 1.17
N SER A 1044 -67.35 -60.06 1.04
CA SER A 1044 -68.79 -59.96 0.79
C SER A 1044 -69.45 -61.15 1.48
#